data_AF-Q5R9Q9-F1
#
_entry.id   AF-Q5R9Q9-F1
#
_cell.length_a   1.000
_cell.length_b   1.000
_cell.length_c   1.000
_cell.angle_alpha   90.00
_cell.angle_beta   90.00
_cell.angle_gamma   90.00
#
_symmetry.space_group_name_H-M   'P 1'
#
loop_
_entity.id
_entity.type
_entity.pdbx_description
1 polymer ?
#
loop_
_entity_poly.entity_id
_entity_poly.type
_entity_poly.pdbx_seq_one_letter_code
_entity_poly.pdbx_strand_id
1 'polypeptide(L)'
;MTLLLLPLLLASLLASCSCNKANKHKPWIEAEYQGIVMENDNTVLLNPPLFALDKDAPLRYAGEICGFRLHGSGVPFEAVILDKATGEGRIRAKEPMDCEAQKEHTFTIQAYDCGEGPDGANTKKSHKATVHVRVNDVNEFAPVFVERLYRAAVTEGKLYDRILRVEAIDGDCSPQYSQICYYEILTPNTPFLIDNDGNIENTEKLQYSGERLYKFTVTAYDCGKKRAADDAEVEIQVKPTCKPSWQGWNKRIEYAPGAGSLALFPGIRLETCDEPLWNIQATIELQTSHVAKGCDRDNYSERALRKLCGAATGEVDLLPMPGPNANWTAGLSVHYSQDSSQIYWFNGTQAVQVPLGGPSGLGSGPQDSLSDHFTLSFWMKHGVTPNKGKKEEETIVCNTVQNEDGFSHYSLTVHGCRIAFLYWPLLESARPVKFLWKLEQVCDDEWHHYALNLEFPTVTLYTDGISFDPALIHDNGLIHPPRREPALMIGACWTEGKNKEKEKGDNSTDTTQGDPLSIQRYFHGYLAGFSVRSGRLESREVIECLYACREGLDYRDFESLGKGMKVHVNPSQSLLTLEGDDVETFNHALQHVAYMNTLRFATPGVRPLRLTTAVKCFSEESCVSIPEVEGYVVVLQPDAPQILLSGTAHFARPAVDFEGTEGVPLFPDLQITCSISHQVEAKKDESWQGTVTDTRMSDEIVHNLDGCEISLVGDDLDPERESLLLDTTSLQQRGLELTNTSAYLTIAGVESITVYEEILRQARYRLRHGAALYARKFRLSCSEMNGRYSSNEFIVEVNVLHSMNRVAHPSHVLSSQQFLHRGHQPPPEMAGHSLASSHRNSMIPSAATLIIVVCVGFLVLMVVLGLVRIHSLHRRVSGAGGPPGASSDPKDPDLFWDDSALTIIVNPMESYQNRQACVTGAVGGQQEDEDSSDSEVADSPSSDERRIIETPPHRY
;
A
#
# COMPACT_ATOMS: atom_id res chain seq x y z
N MET A 1 -15.67 -154.53 25.45
CA MET A 1 -14.34 -154.44 26.08
C MET A 1 -13.61 -153.26 25.48
N THR A 2 -13.10 -152.39 26.36
CA THR A 2 -11.82 -151.69 26.17
C THR A 2 -11.74 -150.78 24.93
N LEU A 3 -12.27 -149.55 24.92
CA LEU A 3 -12.53 -148.62 26.04
C LEU A 3 -11.29 -148.20 26.82
N LEU A 4 -10.08 -148.24 26.25
CA LEU A 4 -8.95 -147.65 26.98
C LEU A 4 -7.87 -146.91 26.18
N LEU A 5 -7.92 -146.83 24.85
CA LEU A 5 -6.85 -146.12 24.11
C LEU A 5 -7.31 -145.03 23.13
N LEU A 6 -8.62 -144.86 22.91
CA LEU A 6 -9.15 -143.69 22.21
C LEU A 6 -8.85 -142.34 22.91
N PRO A 7 -8.68 -142.24 24.25
CA PRO A 7 -8.31 -140.96 24.86
C PRO A 7 -6.84 -140.59 24.69
N LEU A 8 -5.93 -141.55 24.47
CA LEU A 8 -4.52 -141.20 24.26
C LEU A 8 -4.21 -140.78 22.84
N LEU A 9 -4.94 -141.28 21.83
CA LEU A 9 -4.81 -140.76 20.47
C LEU A 9 -5.42 -139.36 20.35
N LEU A 10 -6.53 -139.08 21.05
CA LEU A 10 -7.05 -137.71 21.08
C LEU A 10 -6.21 -136.78 21.95
N ALA A 11 -5.64 -137.26 23.07
CA ALA A 11 -4.74 -136.45 23.88
C ALA A 11 -3.39 -136.20 23.19
N SER A 12 -2.85 -137.12 22.39
CA SER A 12 -1.60 -136.88 21.64
C SER A 12 -1.80 -136.07 20.36
N LEU A 13 -2.96 -136.21 19.69
CA LEU A 13 -3.37 -135.29 18.63
C LEU A 13 -3.69 -133.88 19.17
N LEU A 14 -4.04 -133.76 20.45
CA LEU A 14 -4.09 -132.46 21.12
C LEU A 14 -2.73 -132.01 21.68
N ALA A 15 -1.80 -132.93 21.97
CA ALA A 15 -0.51 -132.60 22.63
C ALA A 15 0.66 -132.30 21.69
N SER A 16 0.54 -132.47 20.37
CA SER A 16 1.58 -132.03 19.41
C SER A 16 1.07 -131.08 18.32
N CYS A 17 -0.18 -130.62 18.45
CA CYS A 17 -0.66 -129.43 17.73
C CYS A 17 -0.06 -128.12 18.30
N SER A 18 0.82 -128.23 19.29
CA SER A 18 1.42 -127.16 20.08
C SER A 18 2.91 -127.08 19.73
N CYS A 19 3.47 -126.12 19.01
CA CYS A 19 3.01 -124.79 18.67
C CYS A 19 3.19 -124.63 17.15
N ASN A 20 2.14 -124.89 16.36
CA ASN A 20 2.06 -124.17 15.09
C ASN A 20 1.98 -122.69 15.49
N LYS A 21 3.14 -122.03 15.57
CA LYS A 21 3.26 -120.62 15.88
C LYS A 21 2.28 -119.90 14.97
N ALA A 22 1.17 -119.43 15.54
CA ALA A 22 0.06 -118.91 14.76
C ALA A 22 0.47 -117.63 14.02
N ASN A 23 1.41 -116.89 14.60
CA ASN A 23 1.99 -115.66 14.08
C ASN A 23 3.39 -115.95 13.51
N LYS A 24 3.44 -116.13 12.18
CA LYS A 24 4.64 -116.50 11.40
C LYS A 24 5.23 -115.31 10.65
N HIS A 25 4.41 -114.37 10.19
CA HIS A 25 4.82 -113.23 9.38
C HIS A 25 4.95 -111.96 10.20
N LYS A 26 5.71 -111.00 9.68
CA LYS A 26 5.80 -109.66 10.28
C LYS A 26 4.86 -108.75 9.49
N PRO A 27 4.21 -107.79 10.14
CA PRO A 27 3.44 -106.79 9.42
C PRO A 27 4.34 -105.97 8.49
N TRP A 28 3.80 -105.53 7.38
CA TRP A 28 4.47 -104.71 6.37
C TRP A 28 3.76 -103.37 6.24
N ILE A 29 4.54 -102.31 6.14
CA ILE A 29 4.10 -100.92 5.95
C ILE A 29 4.91 -100.31 4.81
N GLU A 30 4.50 -99.16 4.30
CA GLU A 30 5.27 -98.43 3.30
C GLU A 30 6.56 -97.89 3.91
N ALA A 31 7.61 -97.74 3.12
CA ALA A 31 8.93 -97.32 3.61
C ALA A 31 8.98 -95.82 3.99
N GLU A 32 8.15 -95.01 3.34
CA GLU A 32 8.09 -93.56 3.53
C GLU A 32 6.64 -93.06 3.43
N TYR A 33 6.32 -92.08 4.27
CA TYR A 33 5.03 -91.40 4.29
C TYR A 33 5.23 -89.89 4.24
N GLN A 34 4.46 -89.21 3.38
CA GLN A 34 4.38 -87.76 3.33
C GLN A 34 3.05 -87.32 3.95
N GLY A 35 3.12 -86.52 5.00
CA GLY A 35 1.99 -86.06 5.79
C GLY A 35 1.80 -84.56 5.71
N ILE A 36 0.55 -84.13 5.74
CA ILE A 36 0.19 -82.73 5.90
C ILE A 36 -0.79 -82.62 7.07
N VAL A 37 -0.56 -81.66 7.95
CA VAL A 37 -1.49 -81.27 9.01
C VAL A 37 -1.74 -79.78 8.86
N MET A 38 -3.00 -79.38 8.88
CA MET A 38 -3.33 -77.95 8.91
C MET A 38 -3.01 -77.44 10.31
N GLU A 39 -2.43 -76.25 10.39
CA GLU A 39 -2.23 -75.55 11.64
C GLU A 39 -3.55 -75.43 12.42
N ASN A 40 -3.43 -75.43 13.76
CA ASN A 40 -4.54 -75.47 14.70
C ASN A 40 -5.44 -76.73 14.59
N ASP A 41 -5.12 -77.68 13.71
CA ASP A 41 -5.75 -79.01 13.63
C ASP A 41 -4.83 -80.09 14.23
N ASN A 42 -5.44 -81.18 14.64
CA ASN A 42 -4.76 -82.35 15.17
C ASN A 42 -4.70 -83.50 14.15
N THR A 43 -5.31 -83.34 12.97
CA THR A 43 -5.44 -84.45 12.04
C THR A 43 -4.40 -84.45 10.93
N VAL A 44 -3.57 -85.50 10.90
CA VAL A 44 -2.57 -85.68 9.85
C VAL A 44 -3.19 -86.46 8.68
N LEU A 45 -3.10 -85.89 7.47
CA LEU A 45 -3.42 -86.56 6.22
C LEU A 45 -2.14 -87.14 5.63
N LEU A 46 -2.05 -88.46 5.55
CA LEU A 46 -0.88 -89.18 5.01
C LEU A 46 -1.11 -89.62 3.56
N ASN A 47 -0.06 -89.50 2.75
CA ASN A 47 0.04 -90.08 1.42
C ASN A 47 1.34 -90.92 1.32
N PRO A 48 1.24 -92.25 1.10
CA PRO A 48 0.00 -93.04 1.09
C PRO A 48 -0.67 -93.11 2.47
N PRO A 49 -1.96 -93.50 2.57
CA PRO A 49 -2.61 -93.70 3.87
C PRO A 49 -1.93 -94.80 4.70
N LEU A 50 -2.04 -94.72 6.04
CA LEU A 50 -1.38 -95.66 6.95
C LEU A 50 -2.14 -96.99 7.03
N PHE A 51 -1.68 -97.96 6.25
CA PHE A 51 -2.13 -99.35 6.33
C PHE A 51 -0.95 -100.27 6.66
N ALA A 52 -1.16 -101.18 7.62
CA ALA A 52 -0.23 -102.25 7.94
C ALA A 52 -0.81 -103.60 7.49
N LEU A 53 -0.13 -104.27 6.56
CA LEU A 53 -0.56 -105.54 5.98
C LEU A 53 0.20 -106.70 6.63
N ASP A 54 -0.54 -107.65 7.22
CA ASP A 54 0.03 -108.90 7.70
C ASP A 54 -0.42 -110.08 6.84
N LYS A 55 0.53 -110.97 6.48
CA LYS A 55 0.23 -112.17 5.70
C LYS A 55 -0.48 -113.26 6.52
N ASP A 56 -0.50 -113.13 7.85
CA ASP A 56 -1.28 -113.99 8.72
C ASP A 56 -2.76 -113.56 8.80
N ALA A 57 -3.14 -112.37 8.28
CA ALA A 57 -4.53 -111.94 8.22
C ALA A 57 -5.40 -112.87 7.33
N PRO A 58 -6.66 -113.16 7.71
CA PRO A 58 -7.43 -112.56 8.80
C PRO A 58 -7.39 -113.37 10.11
N LEU A 59 -6.30 -114.10 10.42
CA LEU A 59 -6.21 -114.88 11.66
C LEU A 59 -6.31 -113.96 12.88
N ARG A 60 -7.25 -114.26 13.78
CA ARG A 60 -7.46 -113.53 15.03
C ARG A 60 -6.15 -113.49 15.83
N TYR A 61 -5.82 -112.33 16.38
CA TYR A 61 -4.51 -112.00 16.96
C TYR A 61 -3.34 -111.99 15.95
N ALA A 62 -3.01 -113.14 15.35
CA ALA A 62 -1.79 -113.30 14.57
C ALA A 62 -1.70 -112.41 13.34
N GLY A 63 -2.83 -112.13 12.68
CA GLY A 63 -2.92 -111.23 11.54
C GLY A 63 -3.56 -109.87 11.84
N GLU A 64 -3.94 -109.61 13.09
CA GLU A 64 -4.52 -108.34 13.52
C GLU A 64 -3.42 -107.37 13.96
N ILE A 65 -3.58 -106.08 13.65
CA ILE A 65 -2.64 -105.03 14.06
C ILE A 65 -3.08 -104.44 15.40
N CYS A 66 -2.18 -104.47 16.38
CA CYS A 66 -2.46 -104.01 17.76
C CYS A 66 -1.71 -102.75 18.17
N GLY A 67 -0.74 -102.28 17.38
CA GLY A 67 -0.02 -101.06 17.72
C GLY A 67 0.72 -100.43 16.55
N PHE A 68 0.71 -99.11 16.50
CA PHE A 68 1.70 -98.32 15.77
C PHE A 68 2.56 -97.59 16.81
N ARG A 69 3.88 -97.68 16.68
CA ARG A 69 4.82 -96.98 17.56
C ARG A 69 5.61 -95.95 16.77
N LEU A 70 5.57 -94.72 17.26
CA LEU A 70 6.36 -93.61 16.75
C LEU A 70 7.71 -93.55 17.47
N HIS A 71 8.76 -93.27 16.72
CA HIS A 71 10.15 -93.23 17.16
C HIS A 71 10.82 -91.94 16.69
N GLY A 72 11.31 -91.15 17.64
CA GLY A 72 12.01 -89.88 17.46
C GLY A 72 12.11 -89.16 18.81
N SER A 73 12.98 -88.16 18.95
CA SER A 73 13.01 -87.33 20.16
C SER A 73 11.84 -86.35 20.15
N GLY A 74 10.99 -86.38 21.19
CA GLY A 74 9.93 -85.38 21.37
C GLY A 74 8.85 -85.38 20.28
N VAL A 75 8.55 -86.52 19.65
CA VAL A 75 7.54 -86.59 18.57
C VAL A 75 6.17 -86.10 19.08
N PRO A 76 5.62 -85.01 18.52
CA PRO A 76 4.36 -84.40 18.99
C PRO A 76 3.12 -85.11 18.43
N PHE A 77 3.31 -86.27 17.81
CA PHE A 77 2.25 -87.08 17.23
C PHE A 77 2.02 -88.37 18.01
N GLU A 78 0.85 -88.95 17.83
CA GLU A 78 0.48 -90.30 18.20
C GLU A 78 -0.18 -91.02 17.02
N ALA A 79 -0.10 -92.35 17.00
CA ALA A 79 -0.70 -93.17 15.96
C ALA A 79 -1.82 -94.02 16.58
N VAL A 80 -3.02 -93.90 16.04
CA VAL A 80 -4.24 -94.57 16.52
C VAL A 80 -4.66 -95.61 15.48
N ILE A 81 -5.14 -96.75 15.96
CA ILE A 81 -5.67 -97.81 15.09
C ILE A 81 -7.16 -97.56 14.90
N LEU A 82 -7.59 -97.50 13.64
CA LEU A 82 -9.00 -97.37 13.28
C LEU A 82 -9.66 -98.75 13.19
N ASP A 83 -8.97 -99.71 12.55
CA ASP A 83 -9.45 -101.07 12.42
C ASP A 83 -8.29 -102.07 12.50
N LYS A 84 -8.34 -102.95 13.51
CA LYS A 84 -7.32 -103.97 13.78
C LYS A 84 -7.30 -105.07 12.72
N ALA A 85 -8.44 -105.37 12.10
CA ALA A 85 -8.58 -106.45 11.13
C ALA A 85 -8.04 -106.06 9.75
N THR A 86 -8.21 -104.80 9.35
CA THR A 86 -7.64 -104.25 8.10
C THR A 86 -6.24 -103.70 8.26
N GLY A 87 -5.83 -103.39 9.50
CA GLY A 87 -4.57 -102.74 9.80
C GLY A 87 -4.56 -101.24 9.48
N GLU A 88 -5.74 -100.62 9.37
CA GLU A 88 -5.89 -99.18 9.12
C GLU A 88 -5.55 -98.37 10.36
N GLY A 89 -4.66 -97.39 10.19
CA GLY A 89 -4.26 -96.45 11.24
C GLY A 89 -4.36 -95.00 10.78
N ARG A 90 -4.29 -94.07 11.75
CA ARG A 90 -4.21 -92.63 11.50
C ARG A 90 -3.24 -91.99 12.47
N ILE A 91 -2.44 -91.05 11.98
CA ILE A 91 -1.59 -90.21 12.83
C ILE A 91 -2.37 -88.96 13.23
N ARG A 92 -2.26 -88.58 14.50
CA ARG A 92 -2.83 -87.36 15.06
C ARG A 92 -1.79 -86.62 15.87
N ALA A 93 -1.86 -85.29 15.86
CA ALA A 93 -1.07 -84.47 16.76
C ALA A 93 -1.64 -84.55 18.18
N LYS A 94 -0.76 -84.61 19.18
CA LYS A 94 -1.13 -84.65 20.60
C LYS A 94 -1.71 -83.32 21.07
N GLU A 95 -1.18 -82.24 20.53
CA GLU A 95 -1.59 -80.85 20.74
C GLU A 95 -1.78 -80.22 19.35
N PRO A 96 -2.61 -79.16 19.22
CA PRO A 96 -2.73 -78.42 17.96
C PRO A 96 -1.34 -78.03 17.44
N MET A 97 -1.13 -78.20 16.14
CA MET A 97 0.15 -77.88 15.50
C MET A 97 0.26 -76.36 15.26
N ASP A 98 1.46 -75.82 15.46
CA ASP A 98 1.83 -74.40 15.31
C ASP A 98 2.97 -74.32 14.27
N CYS A 99 2.71 -73.62 13.16
CA CYS A 99 3.64 -73.50 12.03
C CYS A 99 4.80 -72.56 12.36
N GLU A 100 4.54 -71.44 13.06
CA GLU A 100 5.54 -70.46 13.47
C GLU A 100 6.60 -71.08 14.38
N ALA A 101 6.19 -72.01 15.24
CA ALA A 101 7.10 -72.77 16.09
C ALA A 101 7.92 -73.80 15.29
N GLN A 102 7.27 -74.64 14.47
CA GLN A 102 7.97 -75.68 13.70
C GLN A 102 7.21 -76.13 12.44
N LYS A 103 7.75 -75.76 11.26
CA LYS A 103 7.14 -76.04 9.93
C LYS A 103 7.13 -77.51 9.52
N GLU A 104 8.15 -78.26 9.93
CA GLU A 104 8.34 -79.65 9.48
C GLU A 104 8.77 -80.56 10.63
N HIS A 105 8.17 -81.74 10.67
CA HIS A 105 8.51 -82.81 11.60
C HIS A 105 8.90 -84.07 10.84
N THR A 106 9.98 -84.72 11.29
CA THR A 106 10.42 -86.00 10.73
C THR A 106 10.61 -87.00 11.87
N PHE A 107 9.97 -88.16 11.74
CA PHE A 107 10.09 -89.26 12.70
C PHE A 107 9.95 -90.61 11.98
N THR A 108 10.11 -91.71 12.72
CA THR A 108 9.92 -93.05 12.15
C THR A 108 8.75 -93.79 12.81
N ILE A 109 7.98 -94.56 12.04
CA ILE A 109 6.84 -95.35 12.50
C ILE A 109 7.11 -96.85 12.32
N GLN A 110 6.57 -97.67 13.21
CA GLN A 110 6.68 -99.13 13.18
C GLN A 110 5.36 -99.78 13.62
N ALA A 111 4.85 -100.74 12.85
CA ALA A 111 3.62 -101.48 13.15
C ALA A 111 3.91 -102.77 13.94
N TYR A 112 2.97 -103.16 14.79
CA TYR A 112 3.01 -104.34 15.64
C TYR A 112 1.70 -105.12 15.50
N ASP A 113 1.82 -106.42 15.22
CA ASP A 113 0.70 -107.36 15.27
C ASP A 113 0.27 -107.62 16.73
N CYS A 114 -0.82 -108.37 16.93
CA CYS A 114 -1.31 -108.74 18.26
C CYS A 114 -0.65 -110.00 18.86
N GLY A 115 0.30 -110.66 18.18
CA GLY A 115 0.91 -111.90 18.65
C GLY A 115 0.07 -113.16 18.38
N GLU A 116 0.39 -114.26 19.05
CA GLU A 116 -0.27 -115.57 18.88
C GLU A 116 -1.54 -115.74 19.74
N GLY A 117 -1.78 -114.85 20.68
CA GLY A 117 -2.88 -114.95 21.63
C GLY A 117 -3.09 -113.64 22.39
N PRO A 118 -4.09 -113.59 23.28
CA PRO A 118 -4.52 -112.35 23.94
C PRO A 118 -3.42 -111.68 24.79
N ASP A 119 -2.44 -112.45 25.28
CA ASP A 119 -1.33 -111.95 26.10
C ASP A 119 -0.23 -111.25 25.27
N GLY A 120 -0.35 -111.18 23.94
CA GLY A 120 0.67 -110.57 23.06
C GLY A 120 1.94 -111.42 22.90
N ALA A 121 1.86 -112.73 23.16
CA ALA A 121 2.99 -113.64 23.02
C ALA A 121 3.45 -113.75 21.55
N ASN A 122 4.77 -113.73 21.31
CA ASN A 122 5.38 -113.75 19.97
C ASN A 122 4.87 -112.64 19.02
N THR A 123 4.56 -111.46 19.56
CA THR A 123 4.30 -110.24 18.76
C THR A 123 5.48 -109.94 17.83
N LYS A 124 5.20 -109.64 16.57
CA LYS A 124 6.22 -109.19 15.61
C LYS A 124 6.02 -107.73 15.24
N LYS A 125 7.10 -107.17 14.69
CA LYS A 125 7.22 -105.76 14.31
C LYS A 125 7.63 -105.62 12.86
N SER A 126 7.08 -104.62 12.18
CA SER A 126 7.46 -104.26 10.81
C SER A 126 8.89 -103.73 10.72
N HIS A 127 9.36 -103.35 9.53
CA HIS A 127 10.50 -102.45 9.42
C HIS A 127 10.10 -101.02 9.88
N LYS A 128 11.08 -100.14 10.08
CA LYS A 128 10.81 -98.73 10.38
C LYS A 128 10.61 -97.98 9.09
N ALA A 129 9.58 -97.15 9.04
CA ALA A 129 9.29 -96.24 7.93
C ALA A 129 9.50 -94.80 8.36
N THR A 130 9.99 -93.94 7.46
CA THR A 130 10.13 -92.50 7.75
C THR A 130 8.82 -91.78 7.45
N VAL A 131 8.43 -90.87 8.33
CA VAL A 131 7.26 -90.01 8.15
C VAL A 131 7.74 -88.57 8.18
N HIS A 132 7.49 -87.85 7.09
CA HIS A 132 7.74 -86.42 6.97
C HIS A 132 6.38 -85.71 7.02
N VAL A 133 6.13 -84.93 8.06
CA VAL A 133 4.89 -84.17 8.24
C VAL A 133 5.19 -82.69 8.07
N ARG A 134 4.53 -82.04 7.11
CA ARG A 134 4.53 -80.58 6.96
C ARG A 134 3.32 -79.99 7.66
N VAL A 135 3.52 -78.88 8.37
CA VAL A 135 2.45 -78.07 8.92
C VAL A 135 2.05 -77.05 7.85
N ASN A 136 0.79 -77.11 7.43
CA ASN A 136 0.22 -76.14 6.51
C ASN A 136 -0.29 -74.96 7.32
N ASP A 137 0.38 -73.82 7.13
CA ASP A 137 0.04 -72.54 7.70
C ASP A 137 -1.43 -72.14 7.50
N VAL A 138 -2.02 -71.51 8.51
CA VAL A 138 -3.30 -70.82 8.45
C VAL A 138 -3.05 -69.36 8.75
N ASN A 139 -3.48 -68.46 7.86
CA ASN A 139 -3.37 -67.01 8.07
C ASN A 139 -4.05 -66.61 9.39
N GLU A 140 -3.27 -66.52 10.49
CA GLU A 140 -3.74 -66.28 11.86
C GLU A 140 -3.30 -64.89 12.31
N PHE A 141 -2.06 -64.52 12.03
CA PHE A 141 -1.53 -63.19 12.25
C PHE A 141 -2.05 -62.23 11.19
N ALA A 142 -2.02 -60.94 11.53
CA ALA A 142 -2.40 -59.87 10.64
C ALA A 142 -1.21 -58.92 10.52
N PRO A 143 -1.04 -58.23 9.38
CA PRO A 143 0.05 -57.29 9.24
C PRO A 143 0.03 -56.24 10.35
N VAL A 144 1.20 -55.92 10.89
CA VAL A 144 1.39 -54.87 11.89
C VAL A 144 2.40 -53.87 11.37
N PHE A 145 2.00 -52.59 11.31
CA PHE A 145 2.93 -51.53 10.95
C PHE A 145 4.03 -51.38 11.98
N VAL A 146 5.25 -51.15 11.50
CA VAL A 146 6.43 -50.93 12.34
C VAL A 146 6.27 -49.65 13.17
N GLU A 147 5.63 -48.62 12.60
CA GLU A 147 5.29 -47.37 13.28
C GLU A 147 3.80 -47.06 13.15
N ARG A 148 3.21 -46.46 14.19
CA ARG A 148 1.81 -46.00 14.16
C ARG A 148 1.62 -44.67 13.44
N LEU A 149 2.69 -43.88 13.33
CA LEU A 149 2.66 -42.53 12.75
C LEU A 149 3.95 -42.27 11.98
N TYR A 150 3.83 -42.08 10.67
CA TYR A 150 4.93 -41.71 9.78
C TYR A 150 4.90 -40.20 9.50
N ARG A 151 6.04 -39.54 9.63
CA ARG A 151 6.17 -38.09 9.40
C ARG A 151 7.19 -37.77 8.34
N ALA A 152 6.83 -36.91 7.40
CA ALA A 152 7.76 -36.34 6.43
C ALA A 152 7.46 -34.86 6.16
N ALA A 153 8.41 -34.19 5.52
CA ALA A 153 8.21 -32.85 5.02
C ALA A 153 8.66 -32.74 3.56
N VAL A 154 7.86 -32.06 2.75
CA VAL A 154 8.10 -31.85 1.32
C VAL A 154 8.14 -30.37 1.01
N THR A 155 8.99 -29.98 0.07
CA THR A 155 9.04 -28.60 -0.42
C THR A 155 7.94 -28.40 -1.45
N GLU A 156 7.19 -27.29 -1.36
CA GLU A 156 6.11 -26.97 -2.30
C GLU A 156 6.58 -26.94 -3.77
N GLY A 157 5.66 -27.09 -4.70
CA GLY A 157 5.94 -26.95 -6.14
C GLY A 157 6.67 -28.13 -6.79
N LYS A 158 6.99 -29.19 -6.03
CA LYS A 158 7.70 -30.38 -6.52
C LYS A 158 6.83 -31.63 -6.47
N LEU A 159 7.06 -32.53 -7.42
CA LEU A 159 6.60 -33.91 -7.38
C LEU A 159 7.73 -34.78 -6.85
N TYR A 160 7.41 -35.69 -5.96
CA TYR A 160 8.34 -36.62 -5.33
C TYR A 160 7.88 -38.03 -5.66
N ASP A 161 8.70 -38.77 -6.40
CA ASP A 161 8.49 -40.20 -6.68
C ASP A 161 8.50 -41.05 -5.40
N ARG A 162 9.10 -40.53 -4.31
CA ARG A 162 9.06 -41.14 -2.99
C ARG A 162 9.28 -40.09 -1.89
N ILE A 163 8.25 -39.85 -1.09
CA ILE A 163 8.27 -38.97 0.08
C ILE A 163 8.73 -39.75 1.31
N LEU A 164 8.08 -40.88 1.58
CA LEU A 164 8.42 -41.81 2.66
C LEU A 164 7.96 -43.22 2.28
N ARG A 165 8.39 -44.22 3.06
CA ARG A 165 7.94 -45.61 2.93
C ARG A 165 7.33 -46.06 4.25
N VAL A 166 6.10 -46.58 4.19
CA VAL A 166 5.50 -47.28 5.32
C VAL A 166 5.87 -48.76 5.27
N GLU A 167 5.99 -49.39 6.42
CA GLU A 167 6.47 -50.77 6.53
C GLU A 167 5.58 -51.54 7.50
N ALA A 168 5.12 -52.71 7.07
CA ALA A 168 4.32 -53.62 7.87
C ALA A 168 4.96 -55.00 7.84
N ILE A 169 4.85 -55.72 8.95
CA ILE A 169 5.39 -57.06 9.15
C ILE A 169 4.26 -58.00 9.54
N ASP A 170 4.30 -59.23 9.03
CA ASP A 170 3.33 -60.26 9.36
C ASP A 170 4.06 -61.46 10.00
N GLY A 171 3.42 -62.04 11.01
CA GLY A 171 3.98 -63.08 11.85
C GLY A 171 3.79 -64.50 11.32
N ASP A 172 2.98 -64.68 10.27
CA ASP A 172 2.65 -66.00 9.75
C ASP A 172 3.90 -66.75 9.21
N CYS A 173 3.80 -68.06 9.19
CA CYS A 173 4.87 -68.97 8.87
C CYS A 173 5.21 -69.00 7.37
N SER A 174 4.20 -68.98 6.50
CA SER A 174 4.35 -69.16 5.06
C SER A 174 4.39 -67.81 4.35
N PRO A 175 5.22 -67.64 3.30
CA PRO A 175 5.26 -66.39 2.52
C PRO A 175 3.91 -66.01 1.89
N GLN A 176 2.98 -66.96 1.76
CA GLN A 176 1.65 -66.66 1.25
C GLN A 176 0.83 -65.78 2.21
N TYR A 177 1.10 -65.87 3.52
CA TYR A 177 0.39 -65.10 4.54
C TYR A 177 1.32 -64.12 5.28
N SER A 178 2.63 -64.35 5.29
CA SER A 178 3.58 -63.45 5.97
C SER A 178 4.16 -62.34 5.10
N GLN A 179 3.98 -62.41 3.78
CA GLN A 179 4.43 -61.36 2.88
C GLN A 179 3.33 -60.31 2.67
N ILE A 180 3.70 -59.03 2.74
CA ILE A 180 2.82 -57.92 2.41
C ILE A 180 2.75 -57.76 0.89
N CYS A 181 1.54 -57.78 0.33
CA CYS A 181 1.32 -57.75 -1.12
C CYS A 181 0.84 -56.39 -1.63
N TYR A 182 0.09 -55.63 -0.83
CA TYR A 182 -0.34 -54.28 -1.20
C TYR A 182 -0.66 -53.41 0.00
N TYR A 183 -0.50 -52.11 -0.19
CA TYR A 183 -0.88 -51.05 0.75
C TYR A 183 -2.01 -50.21 0.17
N GLU A 184 -2.79 -49.56 1.02
CA GLU A 184 -3.92 -48.73 0.59
C GLU A 184 -4.05 -47.48 1.47
N ILE A 185 -4.26 -46.32 0.83
CA ILE A 185 -4.65 -45.08 1.53
C ILE A 185 -6.16 -45.11 1.75
N LEU A 186 -6.59 -45.14 3.01
CA LEU A 186 -8.01 -45.20 3.39
C LEU A 186 -8.70 -43.83 3.29
N THR A 187 -7.95 -42.75 3.47
CA THR A 187 -8.50 -41.39 3.45
C THR A 187 -8.71 -40.95 2.00
N PRO A 188 -9.97 -40.70 1.57
CA PRO A 188 -10.27 -40.31 0.20
C PRO A 188 -9.82 -38.87 -0.06
N ASN A 189 -9.75 -38.49 -1.36
CA ASN A 189 -9.42 -37.14 -1.82
C ASN A 189 -8.07 -36.61 -1.33
N THR A 190 -7.13 -37.51 -1.07
CA THR A 190 -5.76 -37.15 -0.73
C THR A 190 -4.93 -37.04 -2.02
N PRO A 191 -4.06 -36.02 -2.17
CA PRO A 191 -3.24 -35.85 -3.37
C PRO A 191 -2.03 -36.80 -3.40
N PHE A 192 -2.16 -38.00 -2.81
CA PHE A 192 -1.08 -38.98 -2.65
C PHE A 192 -1.47 -40.34 -3.18
N LEU A 193 -0.48 -41.10 -3.64
CA LEU A 193 -0.60 -42.52 -3.98
C LEU A 193 0.39 -43.32 -3.15
N ILE A 194 0.05 -44.57 -2.90
CA ILE A 194 0.93 -45.55 -2.26
C ILE A 194 1.09 -46.74 -3.21
N ASP A 195 2.33 -47.19 -3.41
CA ASP A 195 2.62 -48.39 -4.20
C ASP A 195 2.55 -49.68 -3.34
N ASN A 196 2.68 -50.83 -4.00
CA ASN A 196 2.66 -52.13 -3.32
C ASN A 196 3.88 -52.37 -2.41
N ASP A 197 4.96 -51.59 -2.58
CA ASP A 197 6.15 -51.65 -1.73
C ASP A 197 6.03 -50.73 -0.49
N GLY A 198 4.95 -49.93 -0.40
CA GLY A 198 4.66 -49.01 0.69
C GLY A 198 5.25 -47.61 0.49
N ASN A 199 5.77 -47.27 -0.69
CA ASN A 199 6.29 -45.93 -0.99
C ASN A 199 5.13 -44.98 -1.30
N ILE A 200 5.16 -43.81 -0.67
CA ILE A 200 4.17 -42.75 -0.88
C ILE A 200 4.74 -41.67 -1.80
N GLU A 201 3.99 -41.30 -2.82
CA GLU A 201 4.28 -40.21 -3.77
C GLU A 201 3.13 -39.20 -3.81
N ASN A 202 3.41 -37.96 -4.20
CA ASN A 202 2.36 -36.97 -4.45
C ASN A 202 1.98 -36.91 -5.93
N THR A 203 0.68 -36.86 -6.22
CA THR A 203 0.10 -36.82 -7.57
C THR A 203 0.13 -35.42 -8.19
N GLU A 204 0.18 -34.39 -7.35
CA GLU A 204 0.18 -32.99 -7.75
C GLU A 204 1.20 -32.17 -6.95
N LYS A 205 1.60 -31.03 -7.51
CA LYS A 205 2.55 -30.11 -6.88
C LYS A 205 1.86 -29.35 -5.74
N LEU A 206 2.12 -29.76 -4.50
CA LEU A 206 1.53 -29.17 -3.31
C LEU A 206 1.95 -27.70 -3.15
N GLN A 207 1.05 -26.85 -2.65
CA GLN A 207 1.27 -25.41 -2.46
C GLN A 207 1.24 -25.05 -0.98
N TYR A 208 2.21 -24.28 -0.49
CA TYR A 208 2.28 -23.87 0.91
C TYR A 208 1.17 -22.90 1.32
N SER A 209 0.62 -22.14 0.37
CA SER A 209 -0.52 -21.24 0.59
C SER A 209 -1.84 -21.98 0.85
N GLY A 210 -1.94 -23.24 0.42
CA GLY A 210 -3.10 -24.11 0.66
C GLY A 210 -2.96 -24.90 1.95
N GLU A 211 -3.17 -26.21 1.86
CA GLU A 211 -3.05 -27.12 3.00
C GLU A 211 -1.57 -27.37 3.37
N ARG A 212 -1.19 -26.97 4.57
CA ARG A 212 0.20 -27.00 5.07
C ARG A 212 0.58 -28.33 5.72
N LEU A 213 -0.41 -29.15 6.07
CA LEU A 213 -0.25 -30.40 6.77
C LEU A 213 -1.31 -31.37 6.28
N TYR A 214 -0.88 -32.38 5.53
CA TYR A 214 -1.74 -33.47 5.09
C TYR A 214 -1.69 -34.58 6.13
N LYS A 215 -2.87 -35.03 6.57
CA LYS A 215 -3.03 -36.20 7.43
C LYS A 215 -3.90 -37.22 6.75
N PHE A 216 -3.42 -38.45 6.66
CA PHE A 216 -4.20 -39.54 6.11
C PHE A 216 -3.80 -40.87 6.72
N THR A 217 -4.67 -41.85 6.59
CA THR A 217 -4.52 -43.17 7.19
C THR A 217 -4.21 -44.19 6.09
N VAL A 218 -3.26 -45.07 6.36
CA VAL A 218 -2.85 -46.15 5.46
C VAL A 218 -3.02 -47.51 6.14
N THR A 219 -3.37 -48.51 5.34
CA THR A 219 -3.48 -49.90 5.78
C THR A 219 -2.63 -50.81 4.90
N ALA A 220 -2.39 -52.03 5.36
CA ALA A 220 -1.58 -53.04 4.66
C ALA A 220 -2.34 -54.35 4.56
N TYR A 221 -2.04 -55.13 3.52
CA TYR A 221 -2.63 -56.43 3.30
C TYR A 221 -1.57 -57.46 2.98
N ASP A 222 -1.64 -58.60 3.64
CA ASP A 222 -0.85 -59.75 3.27
C ASP A 222 -1.29 -60.33 1.91
N CYS A 223 -0.51 -61.27 1.40
CA CYS A 223 -0.82 -61.97 0.16
C CYS A 223 -2.03 -62.94 0.26
N GLY A 224 -2.47 -63.26 1.48
CA GLY A 224 -3.74 -63.94 1.79
C GLY A 224 -4.95 -63.01 1.85
N LYS A 225 -4.76 -61.69 1.68
CA LYS A 225 -5.74 -60.62 1.79
C LYS A 225 -6.27 -60.37 3.20
N LYS A 226 -5.57 -60.76 4.27
CA LYS A 226 -5.91 -60.26 5.61
C LYS A 226 -5.41 -58.84 5.75
N ARG A 227 -6.27 -58.00 6.34
CA ARG A 227 -6.00 -56.59 6.60
C ARG A 227 -5.15 -56.45 7.86
N ALA A 228 -4.30 -55.43 7.88
CA ALA A 228 -3.54 -55.03 9.06
C ALA A 228 -4.44 -54.89 10.30
N ALA A 229 -3.88 -55.28 11.46
CA ALA A 229 -4.59 -55.26 12.74
C ALA A 229 -4.98 -53.84 13.16
N ASP A 230 -4.05 -52.90 12.99
CA ASP A 230 -4.23 -51.47 13.22
C ASP A 230 -3.72 -50.71 11.98
N ASP A 231 -4.35 -49.57 11.69
CA ASP A 231 -3.91 -48.69 10.61
C ASP A 231 -2.82 -47.73 11.08
N ALA A 232 -1.99 -47.25 10.15
CA ALA A 232 -0.97 -46.24 10.42
C ALA A 232 -1.43 -44.85 9.94
N GLU A 233 -1.10 -43.82 10.71
CA GLU A 233 -1.27 -42.42 10.29
C GLU A 233 -0.03 -41.92 9.55
N VAL A 234 -0.24 -41.06 8.57
CA VAL A 234 0.81 -40.39 7.81
C VAL A 234 0.59 -38.89 7.88
N GLU A 235 1.61 -38.15 8.32
CA GLU A 235 1.63 -36.70 8.43
C GLU A 235 2.70 -36.12 7.48
N ILE A 236 2.28 -35.42 6.42
CA ILE A 236 3.17 -34.76 5.46
C ILE A 236 3.04 -33.24 5.60
N GLN A 237 4.13 -32.59 6.04
CA GLN A 237 4.20 -31.14 6.16
C GLN A 237 4.73 -30.50 4.88
N VAL A 238 4.02 -29.52 4.35
CA VAL A 238 4.50 -28.71 3.22
C VAL A 238 5.38 -27.58 3.74
N LYS A 239 6.60 -27.47 3.22
CA LYS A 239 7.54 -26.38 3.46
C LYS A 239 7.51 -25.41 2.28
N PRO A 240 7.55 -24.09 2.52
CA PRO A 240 7.62 -23.12 1.45
C PRO A 240 8.93 -23.27 0.68
N THR A 241 8.90 -22.93 -0.60
CA THR A 241 10.12 -22.80 -1.40
C THR A 241 10.64 -21.38 -1.23
N CYS A 242 11.95 -21.23 -1.07
CA CYS A 242 12.53 -19.90 -1.10
C CYS A 242 12.27 -19.26 -2.47
N LYS A 243 11.69 -18.05 -2.47
CA LYS A 243 11.44 -17.26 -3.67
C LYS A 243 12.16 -15.93 -3.56
N PRO A 244 13.02 -15.58 -4.53
CA PRO A 244 13.75 -14.33 -4.47
C PRO A 244 12.80 -13.13 -4.43
N SER A 245 12.96 -12.29 -3.41
CA SER A 245 12.06 -11.16 -3.15
C SER A 245 12.60 -10.25 -2.06
N TRP A 246 12.09 -9.02 -2.02
CA TRP A 246 12.31 -8.11 -0.91
C TRP A 246 11.42 -8.47 0.29
N GLN A 247 12.04 -8.65 1.44
CA GLN A 247 11.38 -8.89 2.73
C GLN A 247 11.57 -7.70 3.66
N GLY A 248 10.75 -7.59 4.72
CA GLY A 248 10.96 -6.58 5.78
C GLY A 248 10.58 -5.14 5.40
N TRP A 249 9.77 -4.95 4.36
CA TRP A 249 9.21 -3.66 3.98
C TRP A 249 7.74 -3.55 4.37
N ASN A 250 7.26 -2.30 4.54
CA ASN A 250 5.87 -2.01 4.87
C ASN A 250 5.17 -1.37 3.66
N LYS A 251 3.98 -1.87 3.32
CA LYS A 251 3.18 -1.31 2.23
C LYS A 251 2.67 0.10 2.53
N ARG A 252 2.27 0.35 3.78
CA ARG A 252 1.76 1.64 4.25
C ARG A 252 2.75 2.25 5.23
N ILE A 253 3.26 3.42 4.89
CA ILE A 253 4.24 4.17 5.70
C ILE A 253 3.56 5.47 6.14
N GLU A 254 3.41 5.71 7.44
CA GLU A 254 2.80 6.94 7.94
C GLU A 254 3.87 8.01 8.16
N TYR A 255 3.64 9.20 7.64
CA TYR A 255 4.54 10.34 7.78
C TYR A 255 3.84 11.48 8.54
N ALA A 256 4.37 11.81 9.72
CA ALA A 256 3.93 12.95 10.50
C ALA A 256 4.57 14.24 9.96
N PRO A 257 3.79 15.27 9.59
CA PRO A 257 4.33 16.56 9.14
C PRO A 257 5.35 17.15 10.12
N GLY A 258 6.44 17.70 9.59
CA GLY A 258 7.53 18.23 10.41
C GLY A 258 8.47 17.20 11.04
N ALA A 259 8.30 15.90 10.79
CA ALA A 259 9.22 14.85 11.26
C ALA A 259 10.60 14.89 10.57
N GLY A 260 10.69 15.50 9.38
CA GLY A 260 11.93 15.62 8.61
C GLY A 260 12.16 14.41 7.72
N SER A 261 13.22 13.64 7.96
CA SER A 261 13.59 12.50 7.13
C SER A 261 13.10 11.20 7.79
N LEU A 262 12.34 10.39 7.05
CA LEU A 262 11.75 9.12 7.50
C LEU A 262 12.26 7.98 6.63
N ALA A 263 12.98 7.02 7.22
CA ALA A 263 13.44 5.83 6.51
C ALA A 263 12.25 5.04 5.92
N LEU A 264 12.26 4.82 4.60
CA LEU A 264 11.18 4.11 3.91
C LEU A 264 11.25 2.61 4.15
N PHE A 265 12.48 2.08 4.26
CA PHE A 265 12.75 0.65 4.22
C PHE A 265 13.70 0.17 5.35
N PRO A 266 13.47 0.54 6.62
CA PRO A 266 14.47 0.36 7.69
C PRO A 266 14.83 -1.11 7.97
N GLY A 267 13.93 -2.05 7.69
CA GLY A 267 14.13 -3.49 7.90
C GLY A 267 14.25 -4.28 6.60
N ILE A 268 14.40 -3.63 5.45
CA ILE A 268 14.33 -4.32 4.17
C ILE A 268 15.54 -5.21 3.93
N ARG A 269 15.31 -6.38 3.33
CA ARG A 269 16.36 -7.33 2.97
C ARG A 269 16.00 -8.09 1.69
N LEU A 270 16.96 -8.21 0.79
CA LEU A 270 16.86 -9.03 -0.41
C LEU A 270 17.13 -10.50 -0.05
N GLU A 271 16.15 -11.36 -0.28
CA GLU A 271 16.32 -12.82 -0.27
C GLU A 271 16.69 -13.29 -1.67
N THR A 272 17.83 -13.96 -1.82
CA THR A 272 18.32 -14.48 -3.11
C THR A 272 18.26 -15.99 -3.21
N CYS A 273 17.89 -16.71 -2.13
CA CYS A 273 17.78 -18.16 -2.11
C CYS A 273 19.09 -18.87 -2.48
N ASP A 274 20.21 -18.36 -1.93
CA ASP A 274 21.58 -18.83 -2.16
C ASP A 274 22.10 -18.69 -3.61
N GLU A 275 21.38 -17.98 -4.49
CA GLU A 275 21.85 -17.66 -5.84
C GLU A 275 22.82 -16.47 -5.82
N PRO A 276 24.06 -16.62 -6.34
CA PRO A 276 25.04 -15.54 -6.37
C PRO A 276 24.72 -14.51 -7.47
N LEU A 277 24.73 -13.24 -7.09
CA LEU A 277 24.47 -12.11 -8.00
C LEU A 277 25.77 -11.39 -8.36
N TRP A 278 25.86 -10.87 -9.58
CA TRP A 278 26.99 -10.07 -10.06
C TRP A 278 26.77 -8.57 -9.87
N ASN A 279 25.54 -8.10 -10.07
CA ASN A 279 25.15 -6.70 -9.94
C ASN A 279 23.66 -6.62 -9.58
N ILE A 280 23.33 -5.69 -8.70
CA ILE A 280 21.99 -5.35 -8.26
C ILE A 280 21.76 -3.87 -8.59
N GLN A 281 20.70 -3.59 -9.32
CA GLN A 281 20.21 -2.24 -9.56
C GLN A 281 18.79 -2.11 -9.03
N ALA A 282 18.55 -1.19 -8.09
CA ALA A 282 17.23 -0.88 -7.59
C ALA A 282 16.85 0.56 -7.94
N THR A 283 15.61 0.78 -8.34
CA THR A 283 15.06 2.10 -8.63
C THR A 283 13.82 2.32 -7.79
N ILE A 284 13.84 3.41 -7.02
CA ILE A 284 12.77 3.86 -6.14
C ILE A 284 12.13 5.07 -6.80
N GLU A 285 10.84 4.96 -7.09
CA GLU A 285 10.02 6.00 -7.71
C GLU A 285 8.96 6.45 -6.70
N LEU A 286 8.95 7.74 -6.40
CA LEU A 286 7.99 8.42 -5.54
C LEU A 286 7.07 9.27 -6.42
N GLN A 287 5.77 8.97 -6.38
CA GLN A 287 4.78 9.71 -7.14
C GLN A 287 4.26 10.90 -6.34
N THR A 288 4.58 12.10 -6.83
CA THR A 288 4.19 13.39 -6.25
C THR A 288 3.39 14.25 -7.23
N SER A 289 3.25 13.83 -8.49
CA SER A 289 2.70 14.65 -9.58
C SER A 289 1.29 15.17 -9.33
N HIS A 290 0.48 14.40 -8.61
CA HIS A 290 -0.89 14.77 -8.23
C HIS A 290 -0.98 15.84 -7.14
N VAL A 291 0.15 16.30 -6.62
CA VAL A 291 0.25 17.25 -5.51
C VAL A 291 0.66 18.61 -6.06
N ALA A 292 -0.19 19.62 -5.86
CA ALA A 292 0.04 20.99 -6.33
C ALA A 292 0.53 21.03 -7.81
N LYS A 293 1.74 21.55 -8.05
CA LYS A 293 2.41 21.63 -9.36
C LYS A 293 3.55 20.60 -9.45
N GLY A 294 3.24 19.33 -9.18
CA GLY A 294 4.16 18.20 -9.32
C GLY A 294 4.72 17.64 -8.00
N CYS A 295 4.64 18.41 -6.92
CA CYS A 295 4.99 18.00 -5.56
C CYS A 295 4.50 19.01 -4.50
N ASP A 296 4.67 18.70 -3.22
CA ASP A 296 4.38 19.54 -2.06
C ASP A 296 5.39 20.69 -1.92
N ARG A 297 4.85 21.91 -1.93
CA ARG A 297 5.59 23.17 -2.03
C ARG A 297 5.12 24.15 -0.97
N ASP A 298 5.84 25.26 -0.83
CA ASP A 298 5.44 26.34 0.06
C ASP A 298 4.08 26.94 -0.36
N ASN A 299 3.11 26.94 0.55
CA ASN A 299 1.73 27.44 0.30
C ASN A 299 1.60 28.98 0.40
N TYR A 300 2.65 29.71 0.01
CA TYR A 300 2.62 31.17 -0.05
C TYR A 300 2.18 31.65 -1.44
N SER A 301 1.62 32.85 -1.51
CA SER A 301 1.38 33.48 -2.81
C SER A 301 2.71 33.68 -3.56
N GLU A 302 2.69 33.65 -4.89
CA GLU A 302 3.91 33.83 -5.72
C GLU A 302 4.70 35.09 -5.32
N ARG A 303 3.99 36.21 -5.04
CA ARG A 303 4.60 37.46 -4.56
C ARG A 303 5.32 37.29 -3.22
N ALA A 304 4.71 36.56 -2.29
CA ALA A 304 5.30 36.29 -0.99
C ALA A 304 6.50 35.35 -1.08
N LEU A 305 6.38 34.29 -1.87
CA LEU A 305 7.45 33.32 -2.09
C LEU A 305 8.69 33.99 -2.68
N ARG A 306 8.51 34.90 -3.64
CA ARG A 306 9.60 35.74 -4.19
C ARG A 306 10.30 36.57 -3.12
N LYS A 307 9.56 37.25 -2.24
CA LYS A 307 10.14 38.00 -1.11
C LYS A 307 10.95 37.09 -0.20
N LEU A 308 10.43 35.90 0.12
CA LEU A 308 11.13 34.90 0.95
C LEU A 308 12.40 34.36 0.30
N CYS A 309 12.40 34.19 -1.03
CA CYS A 309 13.58 33.79 -1.79
C CYS A 309 14.59 34.93 -2.00
N GLY A 310 14.33 36.14 -1.50
CA GLY A 310 15.20 37.30 -1.71
C GLY A 310 15.18 37.84 -3.14
N ALA A 311 14.14 37.55 -3.92
CA ALA A 311 13.95 38.12 -5.23
C ALA A 311 13.81 39.65 -5.13
N ALA A 312 14.40 40.38 -6.08
CA ALA A 312 14.32 41.83 -6.08
C ALA A 312 12.92 42.31 -6.46
N THR A 313 12.57 43.53 -6.03
CA THR A 313 11.32 44.19 -6.42
C THR A 313 11.33 44.62 -7.90
N GLY A 314 10.13 44.89 -8.45
CA GLY A 314 9.94 45.34 -9.84
C GLY A 314 9.48 44.26 -10.82
N GLU A 315 9.14 43.07 -10.32
CA GLU A 315 8.43 42.05 -11.10
C GLU A 315 7.02 42.52 -11.42
N VAL A 316 6.53 42.17 -12.61
CA VAL A 316 5.14 42.34 -13.00
C VAL A 316 4.51 41.00 -13.34
N ASP A 317 3.42 40.68 -12.63
CA ASP A 317 2.53 39.56 -12.94
C ASP A 317 1.68 39.91 -14.17
N LEU A 318 1.76 39.09 -15.20
CA LEU A 318 1.09 39.27 -16.47
C LEU A 318 -0.25 38.54 -16.54
N LEU A 319 -0.45 37.53 -15.68
CA LEU A 319 -1.73 36.81 -15.52
C LEU A 319 -2.24 36.89 -14.07
N PRO A 320 -2.46 38.10 -13.52
CA PRO A 320 -2.95 38.26 -12.16
C PRO A 320 -4.43 37.88 -12.02
N MET A 321 -4.86 37.61 -10.78
CA MET A 321 -6.25 37.28 -10.46
C MET A 321 -7.24 38.27 -11.10
N PRO A 322 -8.32 37.80 -11.75
CA PRO A 322 -9.31 38.69 -12.34
C PRO A 322 -9.88 39.64 -11.30
N GLY A 323 -9.80 40.93 -11.59
CA GLY A 323 -10.22 41.98 -10.66
C GLY A 323 -10.38 43.33 -11.35
N PRO A 324 -10.77 44.38 -10.62
CA PRO A 324 -10.99 45.71 -11.20
C PRO A 324 -9.73 46.28 -11.87
N ASN A 325 -8.54 45.91 -11.38
CA ASN A 325 -7.26 46.33 -11.94
C ASN A 325 -6.69 45.35 -12.98
N ALA A 326 -7.33 44.20 -13.19
CA ALA A 326 -6.89 43.10 -14.05
C ALA A 326 -8.06 42.59 -14.91
N ASN A 327 -8.70 43.49 -15.65
CA ASN A 327 -9.88 43.14 -16.44
C ASN A 327 -9.56 42.26 -17.66
N TRP A 328 -8.32 42.28 -18.16
CA TRP A 328 -7.91 41.50 -19.32
C TRP A 328 -7.89 39.98 -19.06
N THR A 329 -7.75 39.55 -17.80
CA THR A 329 -7.82 38.13 -17.43
C THR A 329 -9.26 37.64 -17.20
N ALA A 330 -10.27 38.52 -17.17
CA ALA A 330 -11.65 38.15 -16.86
C ALA A 330 -12.30 37.19 -17.88
N GLY A 331 -11.78 37.15 -19.11
CA GLY A 331 -12.27 36.24 -20.17
C GLY A 331 -11.60 34.86 -20.19
N LEU A 332 -10.59 34.63 -19.35
CA LEU A 332 -9.89 33.34 -19.30
C LEU A 332 -10.58 32.36 -18.35
N SER A 333 -10.42 31.08 -18.64
CA SER A 333 -10.88 30.01 -17.76
C SER A 333 -9.88 29.82 -16.62
N VAL A 334 -10.30 30.16 -15.40
CA VAL A 334 -9.50 30.02 -14.18
C VAL A 334 -9.83 28.70 -13.47
N HIS A 335 -8.80 27.93 -13.18
CA HIS A 335 -8.86 26.77 -12.29
C HIS A 335 -8.05 27.06 -11.03
N TYR A 336 -8.52 26.57 -9.87
CA TYR A 336 -7.79 26.63 -8.61
C TYR A 336 -7.26 25.24 -8.29
N SER A 337 -5.96 25.14 -8.02
CA SER A 337 -5.35 23.91 -7.51
C SER A 337 -5.52 23.79 -5.99
N GLN A 338 -5.16 22.63 -5.45
CA GLN A 338 -5.27 22.32 -4.01
C GLN A 338 -4.46 23.28 -3.13
N ASP A 339 -3.35 23.81 -3.65
CA ASP A 339 -2.48 24.80 -3.00
C ASP A 339 -3.04 26.23 -3.08
N SER A 340 -4.26 26.43 -3.61
CA SER A 340 -4.89 27.72 -3.90
C SER A 340 -4.18 28.57 -4.96
N SER A 341 -3.26 28.00 -5.74
CA SER A 341 -2.61 28.72 -6.84
C SER A 341 -3.54 28.89 -8.05
N GLN A 342 -3.32 29.98 -8.78
CA GLN A 342 -4.14 30.39 -9.91
C GLN A 342 -3.61 29.78 -11.20
N ILE A 343 -4.47 29.03 -11.88
CA ILE A 343 -4.15 28.34 -13.13
C ILE A 343 -5.08 28.82 -14.23
N TYR A 344 -4.52 29.17 -15.39
CA TYR A 344 -5.26 29.58 -16.57
C TYR A 344 -5.19 28.50 -17.63
N TRP A 345 -6.35 28.06 -18.11
CA TRP A 345 -6.46 27.12 -19.22
C TRP A 345 -6.58 27.86 -20.56
N PHE A 346 -5.79 27.43 -21.53
CA PHE A 346 -5.83 27.89 -22.91
C PHE A 346 -6.23 26.72 -23.81
N ASN A 347 -7.38 26.84 -24.47
CA ASN A 347 -7.94 25.79 -25.31
C ASN A 347 -7.43 25.78 -26.76
N GLY A 348 -6.37 26.52 -27.09
CA GLY A 348 -5.90 26.68 -28.48
C GLY A 348 -6.73 27.62 -29.35
N THR A 349 -7.60 28.45 -28.76
CA THR A 349 -8.33 29.54 -29.44
C THR A 349 -8.41 30.83 -28.62
N GLN A 350 -7.98 30.79 -27.37
CA GLN A 350 -7.98 31.92 -26.45
C GLN A 350 -6.60 32.58 -26.41
N ALA A 351 -6.60 33.90 -26.30
CA ALA A 351 -5.40 34.69 -26.07
C ALA A 351 -5.80 35.96 -25.33
N VAL A 352 -4.83 36.57 -24.64
CA VAL A 352 -5.06 37.81 -23.90
C VAL A 352 -4.00 38.83 -24.26
N GLN A 353 -4.45 40.07 -24.46
CA GLN A 353 -3.58 41.21 -24.64
C GLN A 353 -3.41 41.93 -23.30
N VAL A 354 -2.18 41.98 -22.80
CA VAL A 354 -1.83 42.64 -21.55
C VAL A 354 -1.68 44.15 -21.81
N PRO A 355 -2.38 45.03 -21.08
CA PRO A 355 -2.26 46.47 -21.26
C PRO A 355 -0.85 46.99 -20.91
N LEU A 356 -0.18 47.60 -21.90
CA LEU A 356 1.09 48.29 -21.73
C LEU A 356 0.81 49.77 -21.41
N GLY A 357 1.03 50.20 -20.16
CA GLY A 357 0.92 51.60 -19.73
C GLY A 357 -0.49 52.06 -19.32
N GLY A 358 -0.71 52.24 -18.01
CA GLY A 358 -1.91 52.83 -17.43
C GLY A 358 -1.86 52.82 -15.89
N PRO A 359 -2.78 53.48 -15.16
CA PRO A 359 -2.84 53.40 -13.69
C PRO A 359 -3.02 51.96 -13.18
N SER A 360 -3.58 51.10 -14.03
CA SER A 360 -3.76 49.66 -13.87
C SER A 360 -2.88 48.83 -14.80
N GLY A 361 -2.02 49.48 -15.61
CA GLY A 361 -1.08 48.83 -16.53
C GLY A 361 0.31 48.74 -15.93
N LEU A 362 1.17 47.91 -16.54
CA LEU A 362 2.59 47.74 -16.24
C LEU A 362 3.24 49.08 -15.82
N GLY A 363 3.48 49.24 -14.51
CA GLY A 363 4.29 50.30 -13.91
C GLY A 363 3.93 51.74 -14.27
N SER A 364 3.42 52.50 -13.30
CA SER A 364 3.51 53.96 -13.26
C SER A 364 4.96 54.48 -13.07
N GLY A 365 5.96 53.63 -13.32
CA GLY A 365 7.37 54.00 -13.35
C GLY A 365 7.73 54.63 -14.68
N PRO A 366 8.81 55.44 -14.75
CA PRO A 366 9.34 55.89 -16.03
C PRO A 366 9.50 54.66 -16.91
N GLN A 367 9.14 54.77 -18.20
CA GLN A 367 9.33 53.73 -19.20
C GLN A 367 10.65 52.99 -18.95
N ASP A 368 10.62 51.86 -18.24
CA ASP A 368 11.68 50.87 -18.34
C ASP A 368 11.40 50.20 -19.68
N SER A 369 11.69 50.99 -20.73
CA SER A 369 11.96 50.54 -22.08
C SER A 369 12.72 49.25 -21.91
N LEU A 370 12.14 48.14 -22.36
CA LEU A 370 12.70 46.82 -22.12
C LEU A 370 14.17 46.87 -22.51
N SER A 371 15.02 46.87 -21.49
CA SER A 371 16.44 46.71 -21.64
C SER A 371 16.64 45.39 -22.37
N ASP A 372 17.78 45.23 -23.04
CA ASP A 372 18.24 43.95 -23.58
C ASP A 372 18.51 42.88 -22.49
N HIS A 373 17.96 43.10 -21.28
CA HIS A 373 18.14 42.42 -20.02
C HIS A 373 16.76 42.23 -19.38
N PHE A 374 16.24 41.00 -19.34
CA PHE A 374 15.02 40.68 -18.60
C PHE A 374 14.96 39.20 -18.20
N THR A 375 14.11 38.91 -17.21
CA THR A 375 13.72 37.55 -16.84
C THR A 375 12.23 37.34 -17.10
N LEU A 376 11.89 36.27 -17.79
CA LEU A 376 10.52 35.79 -17.96
C LEU A 376 10.35 34.49 -17.16
N SER A 377 9.36 34.39 -16.29
CA SER A 377 9.13 33.23 -15.43
C SER A 377 7.68 32.78 -15.52
N PHE A 378 7.43 31.48 -15.67
CA PHE A 378 6.07 30.94 -15.69
C PHE A 378 6.05 29.43 -15.46
N TRP A 379 4.92 28.93 -14.99
CA TRP A 379 4.58 27.51 -14.95
C TRP A 379 3.82 27.14 -16.21
N MET A 380 4.13 25.98 -16.79
CA MET A 380 3.44 25.46 -17.97
C MET A 380 3.22 23.96 -17.84
N LYS A 381 1.99 23.53 -18.15
CA LYS A 381 1.64 22.15 -18.48
C LYS A 381 1.05 22.15 -19.89
N HIS A 382 1.82 21.63 -20.85
CA HIS A 382 1.50 21.73 -22.26
C HIS A 382 0.61 20.55 -22.70
N GLY A 383 -0.57 20.87 -23.24
CA GLY A 383 -1.54 19.84 -23.62
C GLY A 383 -1.17 19.21 -24.95
N VAL A 384 -0.56 18.02 -24.92
CA VAL A 384 -0.18 17.29 -26.14
C VAL A 384 -1.42 16.75 -26.83
N THR A 385 -1.84 17.37 -27.93
CA THR A 385 -2.95 16.85 -28.74
C THR A 385 -2.43 15.83 -29.77
N PRO A 386 -2.85 14.56 -29.74
CA PRO A 386 -2.32 13.53 -30.64
C PRO A 386 -2.64 13.77 -32.12
N ASN A 387 -3.69 14.56 -32.41
CA ASN A 387 -4.25 14.72 -33.76
C ASN A 387 -3.98 16.08 -34.43
N LYS A 388 -3.48 17.10 -33.71
CA LYS A 388 -2.99 18.31 -34.39
C LYS A 388 -1.62 17.97 -34.95
N GLY A 389 -1.45 18.19 -36.26
CA GLY A 389 -0.23 17.83 -36.96
C GLY A 389 0.98 18.36 -36.21
N LYS A 390 2.04 17.53 -36.10
CA LYS A 390 3.37 17.85 -35.51
C LYS A 390 4.10 19.07 -36.12
N LYS A 391 3.37 19.99 -36.77
CA LYS A 391 3.86 21.05 -37.65
C LYS A 391 3.36 22.45 -37.28
N GLU A 392 2.42 22.59 -36.34
CA GLU A 392 1.95 23.92 -35.93
C GLU A 392 2.77 24.44 -34.74
N GLU A 393 3.39 25.61 -34.91
CA GLU A 393 4.03 26.34 -33.82
C GLU A 393 2.95 27.03 -32.97
N GLU A 394 3.01 26.84 -31.66
CA GLU A 394 2.13 27.47 -30.67
C GLU A 394 2.87 28.59 -29.94
N THR A 395 2.21 29.69 -29.60
CA THR A 395 2.86 30.86 -28.97
C THR A 395 2.43 31.01 -27.53
N ILE A 396 3.40 30.92 -26.62
CA ILE A 396 3.20 31.19 -25.19
C ILE A 396 3.07 32.69 -24.96
N VAL A 397 4.06 33.47 -25.41
CA VAL A 397 4.08 34.93 -25.28
C VAL A 397 4.70 35.58 -26.52
N CYS A 398 4.15 36.72 -26.90
CA CYS A 398 4.58 37.52 -28.04
C CYS A 398 4.49 38.99 -27.66
N ASN A 399 5.63 39.68 -27.64
CA ASN A 399 5.72 41.07 -27.22
C ASN A 399 6.45 41.90 -28.27
N THR A 400 5.87 43.04 -28.61
CA THR A 400 6.55 44.08 -29.38
C THR A 400 6.60 45.34 -28.52
N VAL A 401 7.78 45.93 -28.41
CA VAL A 401 8.05 47.09 -27.56
C VAL A 401 8.63 48.21 -28.39
N GLN A 402 8.23 49.43 -28.08
CA GLN A 402 8.79 50.63 -28.68
C GLN A 402 9.97 51.14 -27.85
N ASN A 403 11.14 51.23 -28.48
CA ASN A 403 12.38 51.78 -27.93
C ASN A 403 12.67 53.14 -28.61
N GLU A 404 13.74 53.83 -28.18
CA GLU A 404 14.13 55.13 -28.79
C GLU A 404 14.48 54.98 -30.28
N ASP A 405 15.17 53.89 -30.65
CA ASP A 405 15.70 53.66 -32.00
C ASP A 405 14.71 52.97 -32.95
N GLY A 406 13.57 52.48 -32.45
CA GLY A 406 12.60 51.71 -33.22
C GLY A 406 11.86 50.67 -32.39
N PHE A 407 11.44 49.58 -33.02
CA PHE A 407 10.72 48.50 -32.32
C PHE A 407 11.64 47.31 -32.05
N SER A 408 11.53 46.74 -30.85
CA SER A 408 12.08 45.43 -30.53
C SER A 408 10.95 44.40 -30.40
N HIS A 409 11.26 43.14 -30.67
CA HIS A 409 10.27 42.07 -30.56
C HIS A 409 10.87 40.81 -29.96
N TYR A 410 10.07 40.14 -29.14
CA TYR A 410 10.38 38.78 -28.73
C TYR A 410 9.13 37.89 -28.71
N SER A 411 9.34 36.60 -28.97
CA SER A 411 8.29 35.60 -28.83
C SER A 411 8.83 34.29 -28.30
N LEU A 412 8.09 33.66 -27.40
CA LEU A 412 8.37 32.31 -26.90
C LEU A 412 7.31 31.36 -27.45
N THR A 413 7.77 30.31 -28.12
CA THR A 413 6.91 29.39 -28.87
C THR A 413 7.25 27.94 -28.55
N VAL A 414 6.26 27.06 -28.70
CA VAL A 414 6.38 25.61 -28.55
C VAL A 414 6.09 24.95 -29.89
N HIS A 415 6.88 23.94 -30.26
CA HIS A 415 6.69 23.18 -31.49
C HIS A 415 7.12 21.72 -31.30
N GLY A 416 6.13 20.85 -31.04
CA GLY A 416 6.40 19.50 -30.52
C GLY A 416 7.13 19.60 -29.18
N CYS A 417 8.15 18.77 -28.97
CA CYS A 417 8.95 18.75 -27.74
C CYS A 417 10.11 19.76 -27.77
N ARG A 418 9.84 20.95 -28.32
CA ARG A 418 10.83 22.03 -28.45
C ARG A 418 10.22 23.34 -28.03
N ILE A 419 11.00 24.13 -27.31
CA ILE A 419 10.71 25.53 -27.01
C ILE A 419 11.68 26.40 -27.80
N ALA A 420 11.17 27.46 -28.41
CA ALA A 420 11.94 28.37 -29.22
C ALA A 420 11.69 29.82 -28.79
N PHE A 421 12.78 30.52 -28.51
CA PHE A 421 12.78 31.93 -28.19
C PHE A 421 13.31 32.71 -29.40
N LEU A 422 12.47 33.56 -29.97
CA LEU A 422 12.83 34.47 -31.03
C LEU A 422 13.04 35.85 -30.44
N TYR A 423 14.19 36.47 -30.71
CA TYR A 423 14.49 37.83 -30.31
C TYR A 423 14.93 38.66 -31.51
N TRP A 424 14.33 39.84 -31.67
CA TRP A 424 14.62 40.81 -32.70
C TRP A 424 14.95 42.15 -32.02
N PRO A 425 16.26 42.45 -31.82
CA PRO A 425 16.67 43.63 -31.05
C PRO A 425 16.14 44.94 -31.64
N LEU A 426 16.16 45.06 -32.97
CA LEU A 426 15.66 46.23 -33.69
C LEU A 426 15.06 45.82 -35.05
N LEU A 427 13.76 45.96 -35.21
CA LEU A 427 13.00 45.55 -36.41
C LEU A 427 13.47 46.29 -37.68
N GLU A 428 13.92 47.53 -37.53
CA GLU A 428 14.29 48.41 -38.64
C GLU A 428 15.62 48.03 -39.30
N SER A 429 16.53 47.39 -38.57
CA SER A 429 17.91 47.18 -39.06
C SER A 429 18.61 45.91 -38.58
N ALA A 430 18.21 45.32 -37.46
CA ALA A 430 18.83 44.09 -36.95
C ALA A 430 18.25 42.85 -37.62
N ARG A 431 18.98 41.74 -37.54
CA ARG A 431 18.46 40.42 -37.92
C ARG A 431 17.89 39.72 -36.68
N PRO A 432 16.79 38.94 -36.83
CA PRO A 432 16.26 38.14 -35.74
C PRO A 432 17.19 36.99 -35.39
N VAL A 433 17.16 36.57 -34.12
CA VAL A 433 17.90 35.43 -33.59
C VAL A 433 16.92 34.45 -32.97
N LYS A 434 16.96 33.17 -33.37
CA LYS A 434 16.11 32.11 -32.81
C LYS A 434 16.99 31.14 -31.99
N PHE A 435 16.68 31.02 -30.72
CA PHE A 435 17.26 30.07 -29.78
C PHE A 435 16.30 28.89 -29.63
N LEU A 436 16.80 27.67 -29.73
CA LEU A 436 15.99 26.44 -29.72
C LEU A 436 16.49 25.46 -28.67
N TRP A 437 15.57 24.93 -27.85
CA TRP A 437 15.84 23.84 -26.92
C TRP A 437 14.94 22.65 -27.24
N LYS A 438 15.48 21.43 -27.11
CA LYS A 438 14.69 20.19 -27.13
C LYS A 438 14.52 19.73 -25.68
N LEU A 439 13.28 19.73 -25.19
CA LEU A 439 12.96 19.43 -23.81
C LEU A 439 11.84 18.39 -23.79
N GLU A 440 12.06 17.30 -23.07
CA GLU A 440 11.05 16.24 -22.93
C GLU A 440 9.90 16.72 -22.03
N GLN A 441 10.17 17.64 -21.08
CA GLN A 441 9.24 18.34 -20.18
C GLN A 441 8.15 19.17 -20.88
N VAL A 442 8.28 19.36 -22.19
CA VAL A 442 7.26 20.04 -23.00
C VAL A 442 6.20 19.04 -23.48
N CYS A 443 6.48 17.74 -23.40
CA CYS A 443 5.70 16.68 -24.05
C CYS A 443 5.19 15.59 -23.08
N ASP A 444 5.45 15.71 -21.79
CA ASP A 444 5.02 14.74 -20.78
C ASP A 444 3.65 15.07 -20.16
N ASP A 445 3.02 16.19 -20.55
CA ASP A 445 1.79 16.70 -19.96
C ASP A 445 1.91 16.91 -18.43
N GLU A 446 3.11 17.21 -17.92
CA GLU A 446 3.34 17.49 -16.50
C GLU A 446 3.58 18.99 -16.26
N TRP A 447 3.51 19.40 -15.00
CA TRP A 447 3.79 20.78 -14.61
C TRP A 447 5.30 21.02 -14.52
N HIS A 448 5.78 21.99 -15.28
CA HIS A 448 7.18 22.41 -15.25
C HIS A 448 7.31 23.93 -15.10
N HIS A 449 8.34 24.36 -14.39
CA HIS A 449 8.69 25.77 -14.24
C HIS A 449 9.72 26.17 -15.28
N TYR A 450 9.44 27.26 -16.00
CA TYR A 450 10.31 27.82 -17.01
C TYR A 450 10.73 29.23 -16.62
N ALA A 451 12.04 29.48 -16.55
CA ALA A 451 12.59 30.82 -16.39
C ALA A 451 13.59 31.11 -17.52
N LEU A 452 13.35 32.17 -18.28
CA LEU A 452 14.22 32.62 -19.37
C LEU A 452 14.88 33.93 -18.97
N ASN A 453 16.20 33.89 -18.83
CA ASN A 453 17.05 35.05 -18.65
C ASN A 453 17.60 35.47 -20.02
N LEU A 454 17.26 36.68 -20.47
CA LEU A 454 17.86 37.31 -21.64
C LEU A 454 18.82 38.40 -21.16
N GLU A 455 20.10 38.30 -21.51
CA GLU A 455 21.11 39.35 -21.45
C GLU A 455 21.82 39.35 -22.80
N PHE A 456 21.21 39.99 -23.79
CA PHE A 456 21.59 39.81 -25.19
C PHE A 456 23.09 40.14 -25.40
N PRO A 457 23.86 39.27 -26.09
CA PRO A 457 23.44 38.15 -26.94
C PRO A 457 23.23 36.80 -26.22
N THR A 458 23.35 36.75 -24.90
CA THR A 458 23.21 35.53 -24.11
C THR A 458 21.76 35.29 -23.68
N VAL A 459 21.34 34.02 -23.77
CA VAL A 459 20.03 33.57 -23.30
C VAL A 459 20.21 32.27 -22.55
N THR A 460 19.67 32.22 -21.34
CA THR A 460 19.67 31.02 -20.49
C THR A 460 18.24 30.64 -20.18
N LEU A 461 17.86 29.43 -20.57
CA LEU A 461 16.59 28.84 -20.18
C LEU A 461 16.82 27.88 -19.02
N TYR A 462 16.09 28.08 -17.94
CA TYR A 462 15.98 27.17 -16.83
C TYR A 462 14.65 26.42 -16.94
N THR A 463 14.71 25.09 -16.90
CA THR A 463 13.54 24.25 -16.72
C THR A 463 13.73 23.51 -15.41
N ASP A 464 12.82 23.73 -14.46
CA ASP A 464 12.90 23.14 -13.11
C ASP A 464 14.23 23.41 -12.40
N GLY A 465 14.72 24.65 -12.52
CA GLY A 465 15.99 25.10 -11.95
C GLY A 465 17.26 24.66 -12.71
N ILE A 466 17.15 23.74 -13.66
CA ILE A 466 18.27 23.26 -14.46
C ILE A 466 18.43 24.13 -15.71
N SER A 467 19.62 24.66 -15.94
CA SER A 467 19.94 25.44 -17.14
C SER A 467 20.18 24.55 -18.35
N PHE A 468 19.60 24.91 -19.49
CA PHE A 468 19.82 24.23 -20.77
C PHE A 468 20.45 25.16 -21.81
N ASP A 469 21.44 24.65 -22.54
CA ASP A 469 22.12 25.40 -23.60
C ASP A 469 21.28 25.41 -24.89
N PRO A 470 21.08 26.59 -25.53
CA PRO A 470 20.33 26.68 -26.77
C PRO A 470 21.14 26.22 -27.99
N ALA A 471 20.44 25.59 -28.95
CA ALA A 471 20.90 25.55 -30.33
C ALA A 471 20.57 26.89 -31.01
N LEU A 472 21.60 27.60 -31.48
CA LEU A 472 21.44 28.86 -32.20
C LEU A 472 21.11 28.59 -33.68
N ILE A 473 19.97 29.10 -34.15
CA ILE A 473 19.59 29.02 -35.57
C ILE A 473 19.58 30.44 -36.13
N HIS A 474 20.52 30.73 -37.03
CA HIS A 474 20.46 31.93 -37.86
C HIS A 474 19.43 31.72 -38.96
N ASP A 475 18.36 32.52 -38.98
CA ASP A 475 17.29 32.38 -39.96
C ASP A 475 17.73 32.81 -41.38
N ASN A 476 17.20 32.11 -42.38
CA ASN A 476 17.43 32.30 -43.82
C ASN A 476 16.42 33.28 -44.46
N GLY A 477 15.69 34.07 -43.67
CA GLY A 477 14.76 35.10 -44.16
C GLY A 477 13.33 34.63 -44.38
N LEU A 478 12.86 33.63 -43.61
CA LEU A 478 11.49 33.11 -43.69
C LEU A 478 10.58 33.64 -42.57
N ILE A 479 11.13 34.33 -41.56
CA ILE A 479 10.34 34.91 -40.48
C ILE A 479 9.63 36.18 -40.95
N HIS A 480 8.30 36.18 -40.86
CA HIS A 480 7.50 37.37 -41.11
C HIS A 480 7.76 38.43 -40.01
N PRO A 481 8.04 39.69 -40.39
CA PRO A 481 8.25 40.73 -39.40
C PRO A 481 6.97 40.96 -38.58
N PRO A 482 7.09 41.18 -37.26
CA PRO A 482 5.96 41.46 -36.39
C PRO A 482 5.43 42.89 -36.64
N ARG A 483 4.22 43.15 -36.15
CA ARG A 483 3.57 44.47 -36.26
C ARG A 483 4.37 45.54 -35.52
N ARG A 484 4.53 46.72 -36.13
CA ARG A 484 5.19 47.90 -35.52
C ARG A 484 4.27 48.69 -34.58
N GLU A 485 3.66 47.99 -33.63
CA GLU A 485 2.84 48.58 -32.58
C GLU A 485 3.13 47.90 -31.24
N PRO A 486 3.23 48.67 -30.14
CA PRO A 486 3.54 48.10 -28.85
C PRO A 486 2.37 47.24 -28.36
N ALA A 487 2.60 45.94 -28.20
CA ALA A 487 1.59 44.98 -27.78
C ALA A 487 2.23 43.74 -27.15
N LEU A 488 1.72 43.35 -25.99
CA LEU A 488 2.07 42.12 -25.30
C LEU A 488 0.86 41.18 -25.33
N MET A 489 1.03 40.01 -25.93
CA MET A 489 0.02 38.94 -25.93
C MET A 489 0.54 37.66 -25.29
N ILE A 490 -0.36 36.99 -24.57
CA ILE A 490 -0.17 35.67 -24.00
C ILE A 490 -1.17 34.71 -24.64
N GLY A 491 -0.67 33.54 -25.03
CA GLY A 491 -1.45 32.46 -25.63
C GLY A 491 -1.65 32.57 -27.14
N ALA A 492 -1.15 33.61 -27.80
CA ALA A 492 -1.09 33.72 -29.27
C ALA A 492 -0.15 34.86 -29.71
N CYS A 493 0.03 35.04 -31.01
CA CYS A 493 0.74 36.19 -31.59
C CYS A 493 -0.07 36.86 -32.69
N TRP A 494 0.07 38.19 -32.81
CA TRP A 494 -0.51 38.95 -33.90
C TRP A 494 0.28 38.69 -35.19
N THR A 495 -0.43 38.64 -36.31
CA THR A 495 0.20 38.65 -37.64
C THR A 495 -0.16 39.94 -38.39
N GLU A 496 0.72 40.43 -39.27
CA GLU A 496 0.32 41.47 -40.21
C GLU A 496 -0.81 40.91 -41.09
N GLY A 497 -1.93 41.64 -41.14
CA GLY A 497 -2.98 41.37 -42.11
C GLY A 497 -2.36 41.42 -43.50
N LYS A 498 -2.57 40.38 -44.31
CA LYS A 498 -2.20 40.42 -45.72
C LYS A 498 -2.89 41.64 -46.32
N ASN A 499 -2.16 42.73 -46.53
CA ASN A 499 -2.52 43.72 -47.52
C ASN A 499 -2.55 42.94 -48.82
N LYS A 500 -3.71 42.38 -49.20
CA LYS A 500 -3.94 41.97 -50.57
C LYS A 500 -3.62 43.24 -51.36
N GLU A 501 -2.48 43.23 -52.03
CA GLU A 501 -2.14 44.21 -53.03
C GLU A 501 -3.42 44.42 -53.83
N LYS A 502 -3.92 45.65 -53.79
CA LYS A 502 -5.08 46.06 -54.56
C LYS A 502 -4.80 45.72 -56.01
N GLU A 503 -5.22 44.54 -56.43
CA GLU A 503 -5.54 44.28 -57.82
C GLU A 503 -6.55 45.35 -58.18
N LYS A 504 -6.09 46.29 -59.01
CA LYS A 504 -6.86 47.39 -59.56
C LYS A 504 -8.06 46.78 -60.29
N GLY A 505 -9.19 46.68 -59.62
CA GLY A 505 -10.43 46.16 -60.16
C GLY A 505 -11.61 46.87 -59.52
N ASP A 506 -11.96 48.01 -60.10
CA ASP A 506 -13.28 48.65 -60.15
C ASP A 506 -14.22 48.59 -58.92
N ASN A 507 -14.37 49.75 -58.27
CA ASN A 507 -15.65 50.30 -57.79
C ASN A 507 -16.69 49.32 -57.20
N SER A 508 -16.41 48.80 -56.00
CA SER A 508 -17.49 48.38 -55.10
C SER A 508 -17.41 49.22 -53.83
N THR A 509 -18.33 50.19 -53.73
CA THR A 509 -18.64 50.93 -52.52
C THR A 509 -19.35 50.00 -51.56
N ASP A 510 -18.60 49.20 -50.80
CA ASP A 510 -19.15 48.57 -49.61
C ASP A 510 -18.19 48.82 -48.45
N THR A 511 -18.57 49.79 -47.63
CA THR A 511 -18.01 50.07 -46.30
C THR A 511 -18.38 48.93 -45.36
N THR A 512 -17.86 47.74 -45.62
CA THR A 512 -17.96 46.61 -44.69
C THR A 512 -16.75 46.63 -43.78
N GLN A 513 -17.02 46.94 -42.52
CA GLN A 513 -16.29 46.53 -41.30
C GLN A 513 -14.90 45.93 -41.56
N GLY A 514 -13.86 46.67 -41.16
CA GLY A 514 -12.46 46.31 -41.39
C GLY A 514 -12.19 44.84 -41.09
N ASP A 515 -11.51 44.18 -42.03
CA ASP A 515 -11.12 42.78 -41.94
C ASP A 515 -10.64 42.44 -40.51
N PRO A 516 -11.24 41.42 -39.85
CA PRO A 516 -10.82 41.04 -38.51
C PRO A 516 -9.37 40.57 -38.59
N LEU A 517 -8.50 41.35 -37.94
CA LEU A 517 -7.07 41.08 -37.78
C LEU A 517 -6.83 39.60 -37.40
N SER A 518 -5.90 38.94 -38.09
CA SER A 518 -5.65 37.50 -37.93
C SER A 518 -4.69 37.25 -36.77
N ILE A 519 -5.22 36.77 -35.64
CA ILE A 519 -4.43 36.16 -34.56
C ILE A 519 -4.13 34.71 -34.97
N GLN A 520 -2.89 34.26 -34.77
CA GLN A 520 -2.47 32.90 -35.13
C GLN A 520 -1.65 32.28 -34.00
N ARG A 521 -1.38 30.96 -34.14
CA ARG A 521 -0.47 30.19 -33.27
C ARG A 521 -0.93 30.17 -31.81
N TYR A 522 -2.20 29.86 -31.61
CA TYR A 522 -2.78 29.78 -30.28
C TYR A 522 -2.16 28.65 -29.47
N PHE A 523 -1.88 28.93 -28.19
CA PHE A 523 -1.37 27.97 -27.23
C PHE A 523 -2.46 27.05 -26.71
N HIS A 524 -2.13 25.78 -26.53
CA HIS A 524 -2.99 24.78 -25.92
C HIS A 524 -2.32 24.17 -24.66
N GLY A 525 -2.84 24.50 -23.49
CA GLY A 525 -2.23 24.08 -22.23
C GLY A 525 -2.64 24.94 -21.04
N TYR A 526 -2.01 24.69 -19.91
CA TYR A 526 -2.18 25.45 -18.68
C TYR A 526 -0.98 26.35 -18.44
N LEU A 527 -1.24 27.60 -18.02
CA LEU A 527 -0.22 28.56 -17.57
C LEU A 527 -0.56 29.05 -16.15
N ALA A 528 0.47 29.24 -15.32
CA ALA A 528 0.31 29.80 -13.98
C ALA A 528 1.55 30.63 -13.58
N GLY A 529 1.37 31.59 -12.66
CA GLY A 529 2.46 32.41 -12.12
C GLY A 529 3.30 33.09 -13.20
N PHE A 530 2.64 33.67 -14.21
CA PHE A 530 3.31 34.21 -15.40
C PHE A 530 3.80 35.63 -15.13
N SER A 531 5.10 35.82 -15.04
CA SER A 531 5.67 37.12 -14.69
C SER A 531 6.89 37.50 -15.52
N VAL A 532 7.14 38.81 -15.56
CA VAL A 532 8.30 39.39 -16.23
C VAL A 532 8.99 40.39 -15.32
N ARG A 533 10.32 40.38 -15.36
CA ARG A 533 11.17 41.37 -14.70
C ARG A 533 12.07 42.02 -15.74
N SER A 534 11.80 43.28 -16.04
CA SER A 534 12.62 44.10 -16.94
C SER A 534 13.82 44.70 -16.20
N GLY A 535 14.90 45.05 -16.90
CA GLY A 535 16.04 45.79 -16.35
C GLY A 535 17.11 44.93 -15.69
N ARG A 536 16.75 43.75 -15.17
CA ARG A 536 17.65 42.91 -14.36
C ARG A 536 17.31 41.44 -14.51
N LEU A 537 18.33 40.60 -14.35
CA LEU A 537 18.18 39.15 -14.34
C LEU A 537 17.88 38.64 -12.92
N GLU A 538 17.09 37.57 -12.85
CA GLU A 538 17.00 36.73 -11.66
C GLU A 538 18.25 35.86 -11.53
N SER A 539 18.74 35.73 -10.30
CA SER A 539 19.87 34.86 -10.01
C SER A 539 19.44 33.40 -10.01
N ARG A 540 20.42 32.50 -10.22
CA ARG A 540 20.18 31.07 -10.20
C ARG A 540 19.61 30.61 -8.86
N GLU A 541 20.11 31.14 -7.76
CA GLU A 541 19.70 30.79 -6.40
C GLU A 541 18.23 31.16 -6.14
N VAL A 542 17.78 32.31 -6.66
CA VAL A 542 16.38 32.73 -6.58
C VAL A 542 15.50 31.81 -7.42
N ILE A 543 15.90 31.50 -8.65
CA ILE A 543 15.14 30.58 -9.53
C ILE A 543 15.03 29.18 -8.91
N GLU A 544 16.13 28.66 -8.37
CA GLU A 544 16.15 27.37 -7.66
C GLU A 544 15.25 27.41 -6.41
N CYS A 545 15.24 28.51 -5.65
CA CYS A 545 14.35 28.67 -4.50
C CYS A 545 12.87 28.71 -4.88
N LEU A 546 12.49 29.44 -5.93
CA LEU A 546 11.11 29.52 -6.43
C LEU A 546 10.61 28.16 -6.96
N TYR A 547 11.52 27.39 -7.56
CA TYR A 547 11.26 26.05 -8.05
C TYR A 547 11.37 24.95 -6.95
N ALA A 548 12.02 25.21 -5.83
CA ALA A 548 12.37 24.19 -4.84
C ALA A 548 11.16 23.34 -4.40
N CYS A 549 11.24 22.04 -4.69
CA CYS A 549 10.33 21.08 -4.10
C CYS A 549 10.72 20.84 -2.64
N ARG A 550 9.75 20.85 -1.73
CA ARG A 550 10.00 20.64 -0.29
C ARG A 550 9.79 19.20 0.15
N GLU A 551 9.34 18.33 -0.77
CA GLU A 551 9.21 16.89 -0.58
C GLU A 551 10.07 16.10 -1.58
N GLY A 552 10.50 14.91 -1.19
CA GLY A 552 11.26 14.04 -2.07
C GLY A 552 11.91 12.85 -1.37
N LEU A 553 12.63 12.08 -2.15
CA LEU A 553 13.54 11.02 -1.72
C LEU A 553 14.85 11.66 -1.27
N ASP A 554 15.29 11.26 -0.08
CA ASP A 554 16.49 11.75 0.59
C ASP A 554 17.44 10.58 0.83
N TYR A 555 18.73 10.87 0.69
CA TYR A 555 19.82 9.94 0.97
C TYR A 555 20.94 10.73 1.63
N ARG A 556 21.06 10.62 2.95
CA ARG A 556 22.03 11.44 3.71
C ARG A 556 23.36 10.76 3.92
N ASP A 557 23.35 9.44 4.05
CA ASP A 557 24.50 8.68 4.50
C ASP A 557 25.35 8.19 3.31
N PHE A 558 25.93 9.13 2.58
CA PHE A 558 26.90 8.84 1.52
C PHE A 558 28.24 8.35 2.08
N GLU A 559 28.52 8.56 3.37
CA GLU A 559 29.75 8.11 4.02
C GLU A 559 29.72 6.60 4.32
N SER A 560 28.55 6.03 4.63
CA SER A 560 28.40 4.59 4.81
C SER A 560 28.23 3.80 3.50
N LEU A 561 28.28 4.46 2.34
CA LEU A 561 28.32 3.77 1.06
C LEU A 561 29.57 2.89 0.98
N GLY A 562 29.37 1.57 0.95
CA GLY A 562 30.43 0.61 0.69
C GLY A 562 31.12 0.86 -0.66
N LYS A 563 32.32 0.30 -0.83
CA LYS A 563 33.01 0.32 -2.12
C LYS A 563 32.15 -0.39 -3.17
N GLY A 564 32.06 0.19 -4.37
CA GLY A 564 31.29 -0.39 -5.48
C GLY A 564 29.84 0.12 -5.58
N MET A 565 29.33 0.78 -4.54
CA MET A 565 27.98 1.32 -4.54
C MET A 565 27.90 2.67 -5.26
N LYS A 566 26.83 2.88 -6.03
CA LYS A 566 26.47 4.18 -6.63
C LYS A 566 25.04 4.54 -6.29
N VAL A 567 24.82 5.80 -5.92
CA VAL A 567 23.49 6.38 -5.72
C VAL A 567 23.34 7.54 -6.69
N HIS A 568 22.22 7.57 -7.42
CA HIS A 568 21.81 8.73 -8.20
C HIS A 568 20.41 9.13 -7.79
N VAL A 569 20.22 10.43 -7.52
CA VAL A 569 18.91 11.02 -7.22
C VAL A 569 18.61 12.03 -8.33
N ASN A 570 17.40 12.00 -8.87
CA ASN A 570 17.00 12.98 -9.87
C ASN A 570 16.80 14.38 -9.24
N PRO A 571 16.88 15.46 -10.04
CA PRO A 571 16.74 16.84 -9.53
C PRO A 571 15.41 17.14 -8.84
N SER A 572 14.31 16.51 -9.28
CA SER A 572 13.00 16.63 -8.64
C SER A 572 12.85 15.78 -7.37
N GLN A 573 13.88 15.02 -6.99
CA GLN A 573 13.90 14.12 -5.84
C GLN A 573 12.77 13.07 -5.84
N SER A 574 12.18 12.76 -7.00
CA SER A 574 11.12 11.76 -7.14
C SER A 574 11.65 10.38 -7.55
N LEU A 575 12.89 10.27 -8.01
CA LEU A 575 13.50 9.03 -8.50
C LEU A 575 14.90 8.87 -7.92
N LEU A 576 15.13 7.72 -7.27
CA LEU A 576 16.42 7.36 -6.70
C LEU A 576 16.85 5.99 -7.22
N THR A 577 18.03 5.90 -7.81
CA THR A 577 18.59 4.65 -8.33
C THR A 577 19.84 4.26 -7.54
N LEU A 578 19.89 3.00 -7.11
CA LEU A 578 20.99 2.37 -6.39
C LEU A 578 21.59 1.27 -7.25
N GLU A 579 22.92 1.22 -7.38
CA GLU A 579 23.66 0.16 -8.07
C GLU A 579 24.78 -0.36 -7.16
N GLY A 580 24.90 -1.68 -7.02
CA GLY A 580 25.97 -2.33 -6.24
C GLY A 580 26.16 -3.80 -6.62
N ASP A 581 27.23 -4.42 -6.13
CA ASP A 581 27.63 -5.80 -6.45
C ASP A 581 27.58 -6.77 -5.25
N ASP A 582 27.42 -6.25 -4.03
CA ASP A 582 27.38 -7.03 -2.79
C ASP A 582 26.01 -6.88 -2.10
N VAL A 583 25.35 -8.00 -1.79
CA VAL A 583 23.96 -8.03 -1.31
C VAL A 583 23.83 -7.39 0.07
N GLU A 584 24.76 -7.64 0.98
CA GLU A 584 24.74 -7.12 2.35
C GLU A 584 24.89 -5.59 2.39
N THR A 585 25.89 -5.06 1.68
CA THR A 585 26.08 -3.61 1.57
C THR A 585 24.94 -2.95 0.83
N PHE A 586 24.37 -3.61 -0.20
CA PHE A 586 23.20 -3.11 -0.92
C PHE A 586 21.97 -3.00 -0.01
N ASN A 587 21.71 -4.03 0.81
CA ASN A 587 20.63 -4.00 1.80
C ASN A 587 20.79 -2.83 2.76
N HIS A 588 22.00 -2.61 3.30
CA HIS A 588 22.28 -1.49 4.18
C HIS A 588 22.06 -0.15 3.49
N ALA A 589 22.52 0.03 2.25
CA ALA A 589 22.29 1.25 1.48
C ALA A 589 20.78 1.50 1.28
N LEU A 590 20.01 0.48 0.90
CA LEU A 590 18.56 0.63 0.71
C LEU A 590 17.81 0.99 2.00
N GLN A 591 18.28 0.52 3.16
CA GLN A 591 17.70 0.85 4.47
C GLN A 591 17.82 2.34 4.83
N HIS A 592 18.80 3.05 4.24
CA HIS A 592 19.01 4.49 4.45
C HIS A 592 18.23 5.39 3.47
N VAL A 593 17.52 4.81 2.50
CA VAL A 593 16.62 5.57 1.63
C VAL A 593 15.45 6.08 2.44
N ALA A 594 15.27 7.40 2.44
CA ALA A 594 14.27 8.07 3.24
C ALA A 594 13.34 8.92 2.38
N TYR A 595 12.10 9.10 2.86
CA TYR A 595 11.22 10.16 2.41
C TYR A 595 11.43 11.37 3.29
N MET A 596 11.56 12.54 2.69
CA MET A 596 11.72 13.79 3.41
C MET A 596 10.69 14.80 2.94
N ASN A 597 10.02 15.45 3.88
CA ASN A 597 9.24 16.65 3.60
C ASN A 597 9.57 17.73 4.64
N THR A 598 10.16 18.82 4.17
CA THR A 598 10.68 19.90 5.02
C THR A 598 9.60 20.88 5.49
N LEU A 599 8.37 20.75 4.99
CA LEU A 599 7.24 21.56 5.43
C LEU A 599 6.73 21.08 6.79
N ARG A 600 6.54 22.03 7.71
CA ARG A 600 5.85 21.79 8.99
C ARG A 600 4.37 21.46 8.77
N PHE A 601 3.73 22.10 7.79
CA PHE A 601 2.34 21.85 7.39
C PHE A 601 2.26 21.22 6.00
N ALA A 602 2.94 20.09 5.86
CA ALA A 602 2.92 19.30 4.63
C ALA A 602 1.48 19.02 4.15
N THR A 603 1.28 19.02 2.83
CA THR A 603 -0.01 18.74 2.20
C THR A 603 -0.39 17.27 2.44
N PRO A 604 -1.48 17.00 3.17
CA PRO A 604 -1.85 15.63 3.53
C PRO A 604 -2.26 14.81 2.31
N GLY A 605 -2.14 13.49 2.45
CA GLY A 605 -2.58 12.55 1.41
C GLY A 605 -1.57 11.45 1.14
N VAL A 606 -1.86 10.66 0.11
CA VAL A 606 -1.08 9.48 -0.25
C VAL A 606 -0.02 9.86 -1.29
N ARG A 607 1.19 9.31 -1.14
CA ARG A 607 2.29 9.34 -2.11
C ARG A 607 2.65 7.90 -2.49
N PRO A 608 2.19 7.40 -3.64
CA PRO A 608 2.58 6.07 -4.11
C PRO A 608 4.10 5.94 -4.26
N LEU A 609 4.61 4.75 -3.96
CA LEU A 609 6.03 4.41 -3.98
C LEU A 609 6.20 3.08 -4.71
N ARG A 610 7.12 3.05 -5.68
CA ARG A 610 7.48 1.83 -6.41
C ARG A 610 8.96 1.54 -6.24
N LEU A 611 9.31 0.32 -5.88
CA LEU A 611 10.68 -0.19 -5.87
C LEU A 611 10.78 -1.30 -6.92
N THR A 612 11.54 -1.01 -7.97
CA THR A 612 11.86 -1.97 -9.03
C THR A 612 13.30 -2.44 -8.87
N THR A 613 13.58 -3.71 -9.18
CA THR A 613 14.92 -4.28 -9.00
C THR A 613 15.28 -5.15 -10.19
N ALA A 614 16.41 -4.83 -10.80
CA ALA A 614 17.02 -5.60 -11.88
C ALA A 614 18.35 -6.17 -11.37
N VAL A 615 18.52 -7.49 -11.51
CA VAL A 615 19.75 -8.17 -11.10
C VAL A 615 20.43 -8.77 -12.33
N LYS A 616 21.75 -8.80 -12.31
CA LYS A 616 22.59 -9.52 -13.29
C LYS A 616 23.25 -10.68 -12.59
N CYS A 617 23.17 -11.86 -13.19
CA CYS A 617 23.73 -13.09 -12.68
C CYS A 617 24.97 -13.49 -13.50
N PHE A 618 25.79 -14.40 -12.98
CA PHE A 618 27.00 -14.88 -13.68
C PHE A 618 26.67 -15.74 -14.91
N SER A 619 25.48 -16.33 -14.95
CA SER A 619 24.92 -17.07 -16.09
C SER A 619 23.77 -16.27 -16.71
N GLU A 620 23.81 -16.01 -18.02
CA GLU A 620 22.71 -15.35 -18.73
C GLU A 620 21.48 -16.27 -18.87
N GLU A 621 21.68 -17.59 -18.90
CA GLU A 621 20.59 -18.56 -19.14
C GLU A 621 19.67 -18.73 -17.92
N SER A 622 20.10 -18.33 -16.73
CA SER A 622 19.41 -18.59 -15.48
C SER A 622 19.60 -17.42 -14.51
N CYS A 623 18.93 -16.29 -14.75
CA CYS A 623 18.94 -15.19 -13.80
C CYS A 623 17.64 -15.07 -13.01
N VAL A 624 17.80 -14.75 -11.74
CA VAL A 624 16.71 -14.54 -10.80
C VAL A 624 15.93 -13.28 -11.15
N SER A 625 14.60 -13.35 -11.18
CA SER A 625 13.74 -12.16 -11.31
C SER A 625 13.21 -11.75 -9.94
N ILE A 626 13.43 -10.49 -9.54
CA ILE A 626 12.91 -9.95 -8.29
C ILE A 626 11.57 -9.25 -8.57
N PRO A 627 10.48 -9.64 -7.88
CA PRO A 627 9.18 -8.98 -8.06
C PRO A 627 9.25 -7.53 -7.59
N GLU A 628 8.48 -6.67 -8.25
CA GLU A 628 8.36 -5.27 -7.86
C GLU A 628 7.65 -5.10 -6.51
N VAL A 629 8.03 -4.05 -5.81
CA VAL A 629 7.45 -3.68 -4.52
C VAL A 629 6.64 -2.40 -4.71
N GLU A 630 5.35 -2.46 -4.36
CA GLU A 630 4.43 -1.33 -4.42
C GLU A 630 3.96 -0.98 -3.01
N GLY A 631 4.25 0.25 -2.59
CA GLY A 631 3.87 0.82 -1.31
C GLY A 631 3.37 2.25 -1.47
N TYR A 632 3.11 2.90 -0.34
CA TYR A 632 2.73 4.30 -0.33
C TYR A 632 3.02 4.96 1.02
N VAL A 633 3.40 6.22 0.97
CA VAL A 633 3.54 7.09 2.13
C VAL A 633 2.22 7.83 2.34
N VAL A 634 1.70 7.83 3.57
CA VAL A 634 0.52 8.58 3.98
C VAL A 634 1.00 9.77 4.79
N VAL A 635 0.99 10.95 4.17
CA VAL A 635 1.25 12.22 4.86
C VAL A 635 0.00 12.54 5.69
N LEU A 636 0.16 12.51 7.02
CA LEU A 636 -0.91 12.77 7.96
C LEU A 636 -1.31 14.25 7.91
N GLN A 637 -2.53 14.55 8.39
CA GLN A 637 -2.93 15.95 8.51
C GLN A 637 -2.08 16.65 9.59
N PRO A 638 -1.51 17.82 9.29
CA PRO A 638 -0.78 18.58 10.28
C PRO A 638 -1.73 19.22 11.29
N ASP A 639 -1.28 19.37 12.53
CA ASP A 639 -2.00 20.11 13.55
C ASP A 639 -2.14 21.58 13.12
N ALA A 640 -3.37 22.11 13.12
CA ALA A 640 -3.62 23.48 12.68
C ALA A 640 -3.00 24.49 13.66
N PRO A 641 -2.22 25.49 13.17
CA PRO A 641 -1.73 26.56 14.02
C PRO A 641 -2.88 27.43 14.49
N GLN A 642 -2.83 27.82 15.76
CA GLN A 642 -3.76 28.76 16.37
C GLN A 642 -3.08 30.12 16.52
N ILE A 643 -3.48 31.06 15.66
CA ILE A 643 -3.08 32.46 15.76
C ILE A 643 -4.04 33.13 16.75
N LEU A 644 -3.51 33.56 17.90
CA LEU A 644 -4.26 34.22 18.95
C LEU A 644 -3.89 35.71 19.03
N LEU A 645 -4.91 36.55 18.83
CA LEU A 645 -4.87 37.99 19.03
C LEU A 645 -5.43 38.31 20.42
N SER A 646 -4.65 39.03 21.23
CA SER A 646 -5.02 39.44 22.59
C SER A 646 -4.58 40.88 22.89
N GLY A 647 -5.23 41.52 23.87
CA GLY A 647 -4.93 42.90 24.26
C GLY A 647 -6.13 43.56 24.95
N THR A 648 -6.13 44.88 25.07
CA THR A 648 -7.26 45.65 25.63
C THR A 648 -8.47 45.65 24.68
N ALA A 649 -9.48 44.83 25.00
CA ALA A 649 -10.72 44.74 24.23
C ALA A 649 -11.69 45.92 24.43
N HIS A 650 -11.46 46.77 25.43
CA HIS A 650 -12.32 47.91 25.72
C HIS A 650 -11.55 49.07 26.35
N PHE A 651 -11.76 50.29 25.85
CA PHE A 651 -11.28 51.49 26.51
C PHE A 651 -12.17 52.71 26.25
N ALA A 652 -12.05 53.71 27.12
CA ALA A 652 -12.70 55.00 26.97
C ALA A 652 -11.68 56.15 27.08
N ARG A 653 -11.86 57.19 26.26
CA ARG A 653 -11.05 58.42 26.32
C ARG A 653 -11.94 59.66 26.12
N PRO A 654 -11.55 60.83 26.65
CA PRO A 654 -12.20 62.11 26.33
C PRO A 654 -12.21 62.41 24.82
N ALA A 655 -13.27 63.06 24.33
CA ALA A 655 -13.39 63.43 22.91
C ALA A 655 -12.18 64.23 22.39
N VAL A 656 -11.64 65.13 23.20
CA VAL A 656 -10.45 65.94 22.88
C VAL A 656 -9.21 65.11 22.51
N ASP A 657 -9.07 63.90 23.04
CA ASP A 657 -7.93 63.03 22.73
C ASP A 657 -8.06 62.45 21.31
N PHE A 658 -9.28 62.10 20.89
CA PHE A 658 -9.58 61.61 19.53
C PHE A 658 -9.52 62.72 18.48
N GLU A 659 -9.85 63.96 18.89
CA GLU A 659 -9.78 65.15 18.03
C GLU A 659 -8.35 65.69 17.86
N GLY A 660 -7.39 65.19 18.64
CA GLY A 660 -5.97 65.51 18.51
C GLY A 660 -5.41 65.13 17.13
N THR A 661 -4.35 65.82 16.69
CA THR A 661 -3.69 65.57 15.39
C THR A 661 -3.27 64.11 15.22
N GLU A 662 -2.83 63.51 16.31
CA GLU A 662 -2.28 62.17 16.40
C GLU A 662 -3.35 61.07 16.52
N GLY A 663 -4.58 61.39 16.92
CA GLY A 663 -5.61 60.40 17.28
C GLY A 663 -5.23 59.51 18.48
N VAL A 664 -6.02 58.45 18.70
CA VAL A 664 -5.84 57.50 19.81
C VAL A 664 -5.47 56.11 19.27
N PRO A 665 -4.45 55.42 19.82
CA PRO A 665 -4.09 54.07 19.39
C PRO A 665 -5.22 53.08 19.68
N LEU A 666 -5.54 52.24 18.69
CA LEU A 666 -6.59 51.23 18.79
C LEU A 666 -6.13 49.97 19.54
N PHE A 667 -4.92 49.51 19.27
CA PHE A 667 -4.40 48.24 19.81
C PHE A 667 -3.04 48.43 20.51
N PRO A 668 -2.91 49.33 21.51
CA PRO A 668 -1.61 49.73 22.07
C PRO A 668 -0.85 48.58 22.75
N ASP A 669 -1.56 47.61 23.31
CA ASP A 669 -1.05 46.44 24.02
C ASP A 669 -1.36 45.14 23.27
N LEU A 670 -1.61 45.21 21.96
CA LEU A 670 -1.85 44.04 21.11
C LEU A 670 -0.71 43.05 21.27
N GLN A 671 -1.03 41.79 21.49
CA GLN A 671 -0.09 40.68 21.47
C GLN A 671 -0.62 39.63 20.50
N ILE A 672 0.24 39.22 19.58
CA ILE A 672 -0.05 38.19 18.58
C ILE A 672 0.81 36.99 18.91
N THR A 673 0.19 35.86 19.26
CA THR A 673 0.90 34.59 19.51
C THR A 673 0.42 33.54 18.54
N CYS A 674 1.32 32.67 18.10
CA CYS A 674 0.96 31.50 17.29
C CYS A 674 1.40 30.24 18.04
N SER A 675 0.48 29.29 18.23
CA SER A 675 0.78 28.04 18.92
C SER A 675 0.17 26.83 18.20
N ILE A 676 0.83 25.68 18.32
CA ILE A 676 0.32 24.39 17.84
C ILE A 676 0.01 23.52 19.05
N SER A 677 -1.22 22.99 19.13
CA SER A 677 -1.58 22.05 20.19
C SER A 677 -1.36 20.61 19.71
N HIS A 678 -0.47 19.88 20.36
CA HIS A 678 -0.26 18.46 20.07
C HIS A 678 -1.17 17.60 20.97
N GLN A 679 -1.82 16.61 20.36
CA GLN A 679 -2.50 15.57 21.11
C GLN A 679 -1.47 14.50 21.50
N VAL A 680 -1.00 14.53 22.74
CA VAL A 680 -0.07 13.51 23.23
C VAL A 680 -0.84 12.20 23.44
N GLU A 681 -0.61 11.22 22.57
CA GLU A 681 -1.01 9.85 22.85
C GLU A 681 -0.18 9.31 24.02
N ALA A 682 -0.86 9.00 25.13
CA ALA A 682 -0.23 8.36 26.27
C ALA A 682 0.30 6.99 25.82
N LYS A 683 1.64 6.84 25.74
CA LYS A 683 2.28 5.54 25.61
C LYS A 683 1.73 4.62 26.71
N LYS A 684 1.17 3.48 26.31
CA LYS A 684 0.42 2.54 27.16
C LYS A 684 1.20 1.97 28.36
N ASP A 685 2.48 2.28 28.52
CA ASP A 685 3.34 1.63 29.52
C ASP A 685 3.63 2.45 30.79
N GLU A 686 3.08 3.65 30.92
CA GLU A 686 3.32 4.51 32.10
C GLU A 686 2.03 4.64 32.93
N SER A 687 1.91 3.78 33.96
CA SER A 687 0.81 3.78 34.93
C SER A 687 0.87 4.98 35.88
N TRP A 688 0.56 6.19 35.41
CA TRP A 688 0.40 7.35 36.28
C TRP A 688 -1.07 7.55 36.67
N GLN A 689 -1.39 7.21 37.92
CA GLN A 689 -2.71 7.44 38.56
C GLN A 689 -2.91 8.90 39.00
N GLY A 690 -2.33 9.86 38.27
CA GLY A 690 -2.51 11.29 38.51
C GLY A 690 -3.62 11.83 37.62
N THR A 691 -4.59 12.53 38.22
CA THR A 691 -5.67 13.28 37.58
C THR A 691 -5.32 13.84 36.20
N VAL A 692 -6.02 13.39 35.17
CA VAL A 692 -5.94 13.85 33.78
C VAL A 692 -6.36 15.32 33.70
N THR A 693 -5.42 16.22 33.94
CA THR A 693 -5.53 17.65 33.64
C THR A 693 -4.78 17.90 32.35
N ASP A 694 -5.54 18.04 31.26
CA ASP A 694 -5.12 18.50 29.92
C ASP A 694 -3.74 18.04 29.42
N THR A 695 -3.71 16.91 28.71
CA THR A 695 -2.53 16.38 27.99
C THR A 695 -2.23 17.13 26.69
N ARG A 696 -2.46 18.45 26.64
CA ARG A 696 -2.17 19.31 25.50
C ARG A 696 -0.91 20.12 25.80
N MET A 697 0.19 19.77 25.16
CA MET A 697 1.34 20.68 25.05
C MET A 697 1.08 21.63 23.89
N SER A 698 1.30 22.92 24.13
CA SER A 698 1.27 23.96 23.12
C SER A 698 2.66 24.54 22.95
N ASP A 699 3.25 24.41 21.78
CA ASP A 699 4.52 25.05 21.45
C ASP A 699 4.25 26.42 20.81
N GLU A 700 4.92 27.47 21.31
CA GLU A 700 4.90 28.81 20.69
C GLU A 700 5.89 28.81 19.51
N ILE A 701 5.45 29.29 18.35
CA ILE A 701 6.20 29.15 17.09
C ILE A 701 6.31 30.50 16.37
N VAL A 702 7.46 30.72 15.75
CA VAL A 702 7.72 31.90 14.91
C VAL A 702 7.14 31.67 13.52
N HIS A 703 6.06 32.39 13.19
CA HIS A 703 5.40 32.37 11.88
C HIS A 703 5.46 33.74 11.19
N ASN A 704 5.26 33.72 9.87
CA ASN A 704 5.02 34.91 9.08
C ASN A 704 3.53 34.99 8.74
N LEU A 705 2.92 36.13 8.99
CA LEU A 705 1.54 36.42 8.58
C LEU A 705 1.56 36.90 7.12
N ASP A 706 0.48 36.65 6.40
CA ASP A 706 0.30 37.13 5.02
C ASP A 706 -0.55 38.41 4.93
N GLY A 707 -1.32 38.69 5.98
CA GLY A 707 -2.29 39.76 5.98
C GLY A 707 -2.94 39.96 7.33
N CYS A 708 -3.28 41.21 7.65
CA CYS A 708 -4.20 41.53 8.74
C CYS A 708 -5.24 42.55 8.26
N GLU A 709 -6.46 42.39 8.73
CA GLU A 709 -7.61 43.24 8.42
C GLU A 709 -8.16 43.89 9.69
N ILE A 710 -8.30 45.21 9.66
CA ILE A 710 -9.07 45.99 10.62
C ILE A 710 -10.40 46.35 9.95
N SER A 711 -11.48 45.69 10.34
CA SER A 711 -12.84 45.97 9.84
C SER A 711 -13.68 46.69 10.89
N LEU A 712 -14.64 47.50 10.44
CA LEU A 712 -15.59 48.15 11.34
C LEU A 712 -16.78 47.23 11.63
N VAL A 713 -17.20 47.18 12.90
CA VAL A 713 -18.42 46.48 13.31
C VAL A 713 -19.56 47.51 13.41
N GLY A 714 -20.47 47.48 12.44
CA GLY A 714 -21.61 48.38 12.34
C GLY A 714 -21.52 49.25 11.08
N ASP A 715 -21.82 50.54 11.22
CA ASP A 715 -21.75 51.49 10.09
C ASP A 715 -20.30 51.72 9.65
N ASP A 716 -20.10 51.82 8.34
CA ASP A 716 -18.83 52.22 7.72
C ASP A 716 -18.29 53.55 8.29
N LEU A 717 -16.99 53.74 8.14
CA LEU A 717 -16.28 54.95 8.51
C LEU A 717 -16.78 56.11 7.64
N ASP A 718 -17.33 57.14 8.27
CA ASP A 718 -17.69 58.37 7.57
C ASP A 718 -16.44 59.27 7.48
N PRO A 719 -15.84 59.45 6.28
CA PRO A 719 -14.58 60.20 6.12
C PRO A 719 -14.70 61.69 6.50
N GLU A 720 -15.94 62.22 6.56
CA GLU A 720 -16.23 63.57 7.04
C GLU A 720 -16.22 63.68 8.56
N ARG A 721 -16.28 62.56 9.31
CA ARG A 721 -16.38 62.56 10.78
C ARG A 721 -15.23 61.83 11.47
N GLU A 722 -14.70 60.81 10.85
CA GLU A 722 -13.77 59.86 11.46
C GLU A 722 -12.77 59.31 10.44
N SER A 723 -11.60 58.91 10.91
CA SER A 723 -10.53 58.35 10.08
C SER A 723 -9.68 57.36 10.85
N LEU A 724 -9.24 56.30 10.17
CA LEU A 724 -8.18 55.40 10.64
C LEU A 724 -6.85 55.85 10.04
N LEU A 725 -5.82 55.93 10.88
CA LEU A 725 -4.49 56.37 10.52
C LEU A 725 -3.49 55.25 10.75
N LEU A 726 -2.65 55.02 9.75
CA LEU A 726 -1.52 54.10 9.79
C LEU A 726 -0.40 54.67 8.90
N ASP A 727 0.86 54.53 9.32
CA ASP A 727 1.99 55.07 8.58
C ASP A 727 2.27 54.27 7.30
N THR A 728 1.81 54.79 6.16
CA THR A 728 2.02 54.17 4.85
C THR A 728 3.49 54.13 4.43
N THR A 729 4.32 55.05 4.93
CA THR A 729 5.75 55.09 4.53
C THR A 729 6.55 53.94 5.15
N SER A 730 6.28 53.63 6.42
CA SER A 730 6.85 52.46 7.10
C SER A 730 6.42 51.14 6.46
N LEU A 731 5.15 51.03 6.04
CA LEU A 731 4.64 49.85 5.34
C LEU A 731 5.34 49.61 3.99
N GLN A 732 5.46 50.66 3.17
CA GLN A 732 6.12 50.57 1.86
C GLN A 732 7.60 50.17 1.99
N GLN A 733 8.30 50.67 3.01
CA GLN A 733 9.69 50.28 3.29
C GLN A 733 9.84 48.80 3.64
N ARG A 734 8.80 48.18 4.22
CA ARG A 734 8.76 46.74 4.57
C ARG A 734 8.12 45.88 3.46
N GLY A 735 7.73 46.49 2.34
CA GLY A 735 7.07 45.81 1.22
C GLY A 735 5.65 45.34 1.52
N LEU A 736 4.95 46.01 2.43
CA LEU A 736 3.55 45.75 2.77
C LEU A 736 2.63 46.71 2.01
N GLU A 737 1.52 46.18 1.52
CA GLU A 737 0.49 46.93 0.80
C GLU A 737 -0.64 47.28 1.75
N LEU A 738 -1.04 48.55 1.76
CA LEU A 738 -2.17 49.05 2.54
C LEU A 738 -3.34 49.29 1.59
N THR A 739 -4.47 48.61 1.82
CA THR A 739 -5.74 49.01 1.21
C THR A 739 -6.64 49.60 2.29
N ASN A 740 -7.07 50.85 2.08
CA ASN A 740 -7.89 51.58 3.02
C ASN A 740 -9.23 51.91 2.36
N THR A 741 -10.30 51.38 2.90
CA THR A 741 -11.68 51.60 2.43
C THR A 741 -12.53 52.17 3.56
N SER A 742 -13.79 52.55 3.28
CA SER A 742 -14.71 52.99 4.33
C SER A 742 -15.09 51.87 5.30
N ALA A 743 -15.07 50.61 4.87
CA ALA A 743 -15.51 49.47 5.65
C ALA A 743 -14.36 48.77 6.40
N TYR A 744 -13.17 48.73 5.79
CA TYR A 744 -12.02 48.01 6.31
C TYR A 744 -10.68 48.62 5.87
N LEU A 745 -9.65 48.30 6.64
CA LEU A 745 -8.25 48.58 6.34
C LEU A 745 -7.49 47.25 6.36
N THR A 746 -6.91 46.85 5.23
CA THR A 746 -6.09 45.62 5.14
C THR A 746 -4.63 45.97 4.90
N ILE A 747 -3.76 45.24 5.61
CA ILE A 747 -2.31 45.26 5.44
C ILE A 747 -1.94 43.89 4.87
N ALA A 748 -1.55 43.84 3.59
CA ALA A 748 -1.22 42.61 2.89
C ALA A 748 0.29 42.51 2.60
N GLY A 749 0.85 41.32 2.76
CA GLY A 749 2.23 40.98 2.45
C GLY A 749 2.86 40.10 3.52
N VAL A 750 3.77 39.21 3.12
CA VAL A 750 4.37 38.25 4.06
C VAL A 750 5.42 38.92 4.93
N GLU A 751 5.23 38.84 6.25
CA GLU A 751 6.16 39.36 7.23
C GLU A 751 5.98 38.73 8.63
N SER A 752 7.01 38.82 9.47
CA SER A 752 7.01 38.23 10.80
C SER A 752 5.91 38.80 11.72
N ILE A 753 5.41 37.96 12.63
CA ILE A 753 4.39 38.35 13.63
C ILE A 753 4.79 39.61 14.41
N THR A 754 6.06 39.73 14.79
CA THR A 754 6.58 40.88 15.57
C THR A 754 6.46 42.20 14.82
N VAL A 755 6.65 42.17 13.49
CA VAL A 755 6.50 43.34 12.63
C VAL A 755 5.03 43.72 12.48
N TYR A 756 4.14 42.74 12.29
CA TYR A 756 2.70 42.99 12.27
C TYR A 756 2.20 43.56 13.59
N GLU A 757 2.68 43.04 14.73
CA GLU A 757 2.38 43.56 16.06
C GLU A 757 2.84 45.02 16.22
N GLU A 758 4.05 45.36 15.77
CA GLU A 758 4.60 46.72 15.79
C GLU A 758 3.74 47.69 14.96
N ILE A 759 3.36 47.30 13.75
CA ILE A 759 2.55 48.09 12.82
C ILE A 759 1.14 48.30 13.38
N LEU A 760 0.48 47.23 13.82
CA LEU A 760 -0.89 47.29 14.31
C LEU A 760 -1.01 48.10 15.61
N ARG A 761 0.01 48.09 16.47
CA ARG A 761 0.10 48.98 17.65
C ARG A 761 0.15 50.47 17.28
N GLN A 762 0.58 50.81 16.07
CA GLN A 762 0.60 52.17 15.55
C GLN A 762 -0.70 52.56 14.84
N ALA A 763 -1.67 51.67 14.67
CA ALA A 763 -2.97 52.00 14.11
C ALA A 763 -3.74 52.92 15.07
N ARG A 764 -4.14 54.10 14.59
CA ARG A 764 -4.82 55.11 15.40
C ARG A 764 -6.17 55.50 14.82
N TYR A 765 -7.11 55.77 15.70
CA TYR A 765 -8.43 56.24 15.38
C TYR A 765 -8.58 57.72 15.75
N ARG A 766 -9.04 58.52 14.81
CA ARG A 766 -9.14 59.98 14.94
C ARG A 766 -10.53 60.46 14.54
N LEU A 767 -11.06 61.36 15.35
CA LEU A 767 -12.33 62.06 15.10
C LEU A 767 -12.07 63.46 14.58
N ARG A 768 -12.95 63.97 13.73
CA ARG A 768 -12.98 65.41 13.42
C ARG A 768 -13.61 66.18 14.57
N HIS A 769 -13.17 67.43 14.74
CA HIS A 769 -13.65 68.29 15.82
C HIS A 769 -15.17 68.46 15.79
N GLY A 770 -15.84 68.17 16.90
CA GLY A 770 -17.30 68.26 17.03
C GLY A 770 -18.08 67.03 16.53
N ALA A 771 -17.40 65.94 16.14
CA ALA A 771 -18.08 64.71 15.74
C ALA A 771 -18.77 64.04 16.94
N ALA A 772 -20.11 64.00 16.94
CA ALA A 772 -20.91 63.35 17.97
C ALA A 772 -20.98 61.81 17.81
N LEU A 773 -19.85 61.12 17.99
CA LEU A 773 -19.78 59.64 18.06
C LEU A 773 -19.51 59.22 19.51
N TYR A 774 -20.31 58.30 20.06
CA TYR A 774 -20.20 57.88 21.46
C TYR A 774 -19.44 56.56 21.65
N ALA A 775 -19.61 55.63 20.72
CA ALA A 775 -18.97 54.32 20.75
C ALA A 775 -18.68 53.84 19.33
N ARG A 776 -17.54 53.18 19.12
CA ARG A 776 -17.18 52.49 17.87
C ARG A 776 -16.55 51.14 18.19
N LYS A 777 -16.75 50.16 17.31
CA LYS A 777 -16.21 48.81 17.45
C LYS A 777 -15.37 48.46 16.23
N PHE A 778 -14.14 48.02 16.47
CA PHE A 778 -13.19 47.60 15.45
C PHE A 778 -12.87 46.13 15.64
N ARG A 779 -12.90 45.36 14.57
CA ARG A 779 -12.54 43.95 14.53
C ARG A 779 -11.18 43.82 13.86
N LEU A 780 -10.26 43.12 14.51
CA LEU A 780 -8.98 42.73 13.96
C LEU A 780 -8.96 41.22 13.73
N SER A 781 -8.52 40.82 12.55
CA SER A 781 -8.18 39.44 12.20
C SER A 781 -6.89 39.41 11.40
N CYS A 782 -6.10 38.36 11.56
CA CYS A 782 -4.89 38.12 10.80
C CYS A 782 -4.91 36.71 10.19
N SER A 783 -4.16 36.50 9.12
CA SER A 783 -4.08 35.22 8.43
C SER A 783 -2.65 34.79 8.10
N GLU A 784 -2.51 33.52 7.76
CA GLU A 784 -1.28 32.89 7.29
C GLU A 784 -1.60 31.93 6.11
N MET A 785 -0.59 31.69 5.26
CA MET A 785 -0.64 30.74 4.14
C MET A 785 -1.80 31.01 3.16
N ASN A 786 -1.88 32.24 2.66
CA ASN A 786 -2.90 32.71 1.74
C ASN A 786 -4.34 32.58 2.30
N GLY A 787 -4.51 32.91 3.58
CA GLY A 787 -5.81 32.79 4.27
C GLY A 787 -6.18 31.38 4.73
N ARG A 788 -5.31 30.37 4.56
CA ARG A 788 -5.59 28.99 4.98
C ARG A 788 -5.81 28.87 6.49
N TYR A 789 -5.08 29.65 7.28
CA TYR A 789 -5.25 29.73 8.73
C TYR A 789 -5.52 31.17 9.14
N SER A 790 -6.57 31.38 9.91
CA SER A 790 -6.99 32.69 10.39
C SER A 790 -6.96 32.75 11.91
N SER A 791 -6.65 33.92 12.45
CA SER A 791 -6.73 34.17 13.88
C SER A 791 -8.16 34.20 14.39
N ASN A 792 -8.32 34.26 15.71
CA ASN A 792 -9.58 34.69 16.32
C ASN A 792 -9.92 36.14 15.91
N GLU A 793 -11.22 36.48 15.96
CA GLU A 793 -11.68 37.86 15.79
C GLU A 793 -11.46 38.65 17.09
N PHE A 794 -10.51 39.59 17.09
CA PHE A 794 -10.26 40.46 18.23
C PHE A 794 -11.04 41.77 18.07
N ILE A 795 -12.10 41.94 18.88
CA ILE A 795 -12.99 43.10 18.80
C ILE A 795 -12.66 44.09 19.91
N VAL A 796 -12.33 45.33 19.52
CA VAL A 796 -12.07 46.45 20.43
C VAL A 796 -13.22 47.44 20.39
N GLU A 797 -13.80 47.70 21.57
CA GLU A 797 -14.84 48.72 21.76
C GLU A 797 -14.25 50.03 22.32
N VAL A 798 -14.38 51.09 21.54
CA VAL A 798 -13.85 52.43 21.78
C VAL A 798 -14.98 53.36 22.19
N ASN A 799 -14.95 53.84 23.45
CA ASN A 799 -15.93 54.79 23.97
C ASN A 799 -15.38 56.23 24.03
N VAL A 800 -16.16 57.17 23.53
CA VAL A 800 -15.79 58.59 23.40
C VAL A 800 -16.59 59.41 24.43
N LEU A 801 -15.89 60.01 25.38
CA LEU A 801 -16.49 60.74 26.49
C LEU A 801 -16.59 62.24 26.17
N HIS A 802 -17.73 62.68 25.63
CA HIS A 802 -18.01 64.09 25.30
C HIS A 802 -18.19 65.00 26.52
N SER A 803 -18.62 64.46 27.66
CA SER A 803 -18.90 65.24 28.89
C SER A 803 -17.65 65.64 29.68
N MET A 804 -16.48 65.15 29.30
CA MET A 804 -15.20 65.34 30.01
C MET A 804 -14.21 66.22 29.24
N ASN A 805 -14.71 67.15 28.40
CA ASN A 805 -13.87 68.22 27.85
C ASN A 805 -13.24 68.94 29.05
N ARG A 806 -11.92 68.82 29.22
CA ARG A 806 -11.18 69.38 30.36
C ARG A 806 -11.56 70.86 30.51
N VAL A 807 -12.53 71.14 31.38
CA VAL A 807 -12.85 72.50 31.76
C VAL A 807 -11.60 72.98 32.46
N ALA A 808 -10.96 73.94 31.81
CA ALA A 808 -9.80 74.67 32.29
C ALA A 808 -10.17 75.39 33.60
N HIS A 809 -10.12 74.66 34.71
CA HIS A 809 -9.99 75.24 36.03
C HIS A 809 -8.72 74.68 36.66
N PRO A 810 -7.56 75.31 36.40
CA PRO A 810 -6.39 75.18 37.26
C PRO A 810 -6.66 76.01 38.53
N SER A 811 -7.55 75.54 39.38
CA SER A 811 -7.70 76.08 40.72
C SER A 811 -8.13 74.91 41.60
N HIS A 812 -7.15 74.36 42.34
CA HIS A 812 -7.25 73.38 43.45
C HIS A 812 -6.32 72.14 43.36
N VAL A 813 -5.37 72.06 42.42
CA VAL A 813 -4.33 71.00 42.49
C VAL A 813 -2.89 71.53 42.55
N LEU A 814 -2.69 72.85 42.57
CA LEU A 814 -1.38 73.44 42.88
C LEU A 814 -1.08 73.52 44.39
N SER A 815 -1.95 73.01 45.27
CA SER A 815 -1.73 73.01 46.73
C SER A 815 -1.44 71.64 47.34
N SER A 816 -1.18 70.58 46.56
CA SER A 816 -0.76 69.28 47.12
C SER A 816 0.62 68.79 46.68
N GLN A 817 1.37 69.55 45.88
CA GLN A 817 2.73 69.17 45.47
C GLN A 817 3.84 69.48 46.49
N GLN A 818 3.53 69.72 47.77
CA GLN A 818 4.56 69.94 48.80
C GLN A 818 4.96 68.71 49.63
N PHE A 819 4.50 67.50 49.27
CA PHE A 819 4.97 66.28 49.95
C PHE A 819 5.30 65.15 48.97
N LEU A 820 6.28 65.35 48.10
CA LEU A 820 7.00 64.23 47.47
C LEU A 820 8.49 64.53 47.50
N HIS A 821 9.09 64.30 48.69
CA HIS A 821 10.53 64.16 48.82
C HIS A 821 10.98 62.96 47.98
N ARG A 822 11.90 63.24 47.06
CA ARG A 822 12.60 62.30 46.19
C ARG A 822 13.51 61.40 47.03
N GLY A 823 12.96 60.35 47.63
CA GLY A 823 13.70 59.31 48.32
C GLY A 823 13.85 58.08 47.43
N HIS A 824 15.03 57.92 46.83
CA HIS A 824 15.45 56.63 46.29
C HIS A 824 15.58 55.63 47.44
N GLN A 825 14.71 54.62 47.51
CA GLN A 825 15.05 53.35 48.14
C GLN A 825 14.24 52.19 47.52
N PRO A 826 14.87 51.02 47.32
CA PRO A 826 14.36 49.92 46.47
C PRO A 826 13.26 49.09 47.16
N PRO A 827 12.53 48.26 46.40
CA PRO A 827 11.26 47.67 46.80
C PRO A 827 11.43 46.52 47.82
N PRO A 828 10.69 46.52 48.94
CA PRO A 828 10.59 45.34 49.79
C PRO A 828 9.41 44.48 49.32
N GLU A 829 9.74 43.22 49.08
CA GLU A 829 8.85 42.10 48.88
C GLU A 829 7.91 41.87 50.09
N MET A 830 6.87 41.08 49.83
CA MET A 830 6.00 40.34 50.74
C MET A 830 4.70 41.00 51.24
N ALA A 831 3.63 40.46 50.65
CA ALA A 831 2.54 39.76 51.32
C ALA A 831 1.83 40.48 52.47
N GLY A 832 0.65 41.01 52.17
CA GLY A 832 -0.33 41.43 53.16
C GLY A 832 -1.74 41.33 52.59
N HIS A 833 -2.37 40.18 52.81
CA HIS A 833 -3.78 39.93 52.56
C HIS A 833 -4.65 41.02 53.21
N SER A 834 -5.37 41.81 52.40
CA SER A 834 -6.44 42.67 52.91
C SER A 834 -7.78 41.95 52.74
N LEU A 835 -8.18 41.29 53.82
CA LEU A 835 -9.52 40.73 54.02
C LEU A 835 -10.52 41.87 54.11
N ALA A 836 -11.26 42.14 53.02
CA ALA A 836 -12.37 43.08 53.04
C ALA A 836 -13.71 42.36 52.79
N SER A 837 -14.44 42.24 53.90
CA SER A 837 -15.90 42.26 54.02
C SER A 837 -16.73 41.25 53.23
N SER A 838 -17.12 40.20 53.95
CA SER A 838 -18.26 39.32 53.69
C SER A 838 -19.59 40.09 53.65
N HIS A 839 -20.08 40.44 52.47
CA HIS A 839 -21.48 40.85 52.30
C HIS A 839 -22.34 39.60 52.06
N ARG A 840 -23.02 39.20 53.13
CA ARG A 840 -23.89 38.03 53.23
C ARG A 840 -25.24 38.33 52.57
N ASN A 841 -25.26 38.44 51.25
CA ASN A 841 -26.50 38.58 50.50
C ASN A 841 -27.05 37.19 50.20
N SER A 842 -28.16 36.87 50.86
CA SER A 842 -29.07 35.76 50.54
C SER A 842 -29.47 35.83 49.07
N MET A 843 -28.74 35.16 48.20
CA MET A 843 -29.04 35.05 46.77
C MET A 843 -30.22 34.11 46.60
N ILE A 844 -31.40 34.70 46.40
CA ILE A 844 -32.50 34.04 45.71
C ILE A 844 -31.95 33.69 44.31
N PRO A 845 -31.96 32.40 43.90
CA PRO A 845 -31.38 31.99 42.62
C PRO A 845 -32.03 32.76 41.48
N SER A 846 -31.20 33.44 40.68
CA SER A 846 -31.63 34.10 39.45
C SER A 846 -32.39 33.12 38.56
N ALA A 847 -33.38 33.60 37.80
CA ALA A 847 -34.09 32.80 36.81
C ALA A 847 -33.12 32.06 35.86
N ALA A 848 -31.92 32.62 35.62
CA ALA A 848 -30.88 32.00 34.81
C ALA A 848 -30.36 30.67 35.40
N THR A 849 -30.14 30.58 36.72
CA THR A 849 -29.70 29.32 37.34
C THR A 849 -30.81 28.27 37.33
N LEU A 850 -32.08 28.66 37.47
CA LEU A 850 -33.20 27.74 37.29
C LEU A 850 -33.26 27.19 35.85
N ILE A 851 -33.05 28.03 34.83
CA ILE A 851 -33.03 27.61 33.43
C ILE A 851 -31.86 26.63 33.16
N ILE A 852 -30.67 26.93 33.67
CA ILE A 852 -29.49 26.06 33.51
C ILE A 852 -29.74 24.69 34.16
N VAL A 853 -30.30 24.65 35.37
CA VAL A 853 -30.61 23.38 36.06
C VAL A 853 -31.66 22.57 35.29
N VAL A 854 -32.67 23.22 34.71
CA VAL A 854 -33.66 22.55 33.85
C VAL A 854 -33.02 22.01 32.57
N CYS A 855 -32.14 22.76 31.92
CA CYS A 855 -31.46 22.33 30.69
C CYS A 855 -30.52 21.13 30.94
N VAL A 856 -29.74 21.18 32.03
CA VAL A 856 -28.87 20.07 32.43
C VAL A 856 -29.70 18.83 32.78
N GLY A 857 -30.82 19.01 33.48
CA GLY A 857 -31.76 17.92 33.77
C GLY A 857 -32.33 17.26 32.51
N PHE A 858 -32.65 18.05 31.49
CA PHE A 858 -33.18 17.55 30.22
C PHE A 858 -32.12 16.76 29.43
N LEU A 859 -30.87 17.24 29.41
CA LEU A 859 -29.76 16.53 28.77
C LEU A 859 -29.47 15.19 29.44
N VAL A 860 -29.46 15.15 30.77
CA VAL A 860 -29.29 13.89 31.52
C VAL A 860 -30.42 12.91 31.24
N LEU A 861 -31.68 13.39 31.18
CA LEU A 861 -32.82 12.55 30.84
C LEU A 861 -32.69 11.96 29.42
N MET A 862 -32.27 12.77 28.44
CA MET A 862 -32.06 12.32 27.06
C MET A 862 -30.97 11.25 26.95
N VAL A 863 -29.86 11.42 27.67
CA VAL A 863 -28.78 10.41 27.72
C VAL A 863 -29.27 9.11 28.36
N VAL A 864 -30.02 9.18 29.46
CA VAL A 864 -30.60 8.00 30.12
C VAL A 864 -31.59 7.28 29.20
N LEU A 865 -32.48 8.01 28.53
CA LEU A 865 -33.40 7.42 27.56
C LEU A 865 -32.67 6.80 26.36
N GLY A 866 -31.58 7.41 25.89
CA GLY A 866 -30.71 6.87 24.85
C GLY A 866 -30.07 5.54 25.27
N LEU A 867 -29.50 5.47 26.48
CA LEU A 867 -28.91 4.25 27.03
C LEU A 867 -29.94 3.14 27.25
N VAL A 868 -31.15 3.48 27.72
CA VAL A 868 -32.25 2.51 27.86
C VAL A 868 -32.69 1.97 26.50
N ARG A 869 -32.70 2.80 25.44
CA ARG A 869 -33.00 2.35 24.07
C ARG A 869 -31.97 1.37 23.54
N ILE A 870 -30.68 1.65 23.76
CA ILE A 870 -29.57 0.76 23.38
C ILE A 870 -29.67 -0.57 24.14
N HIS A 871 -29.93 -0.54 25.46
CA HIS A 871 -30.11 -1.77 26.24
C HIS A 871 -31.38 -2.55 25.84
N SER A 872 -32.47 -1.87 25.49
CA SER A 872 -33.68 -2.52 24.96
C SER A 872 -33.42 -3.22 23.63
N LEU A 873 -32.58 -2.64 22.76
CA LEU A 873 -32.15 -3.25 21.50
C LEU A 873 -31.26 -4.47 21.76
N HIS A 874 -30.29 -4.36 22.67
CA HIS A 874 -29.45 -5.50 23.06
C HIS A 874 -30.27 -6.66 23.67
N ARG A 875 -31.30 -6.36 24.47
CA ARG A 875 -32.18 -7.42 25.02
C ARG A 875 -33.03 -8.13 23.97
N ARG A 876 -33.34 -7.50 22.84
CA ARG A 876 -33.99 -8.20 21.72
C ARG A 876 -33.02 -9.10 20.96
N VAL A 877 -31.72 -8.78 20.95
CA VAL A 877 -30.69 -9.63 20.33
C VAL A 877 -30.33 -10.83 21.22
N SER A 878 -30.33 -10.68 22.54
CA SER A 878 -29.93 -11.78 23.45
C SER A 878 -31.07 -12.69 23.94
N GLY A 879 -32.32 -12.48 23.50
CA GLY A 879 -33.50 -13.15 24.08
C GLY A 879 -34.10 -14.31 23.27
N ALA A 880 -33.71 -14.53 22.02
CA ALA A 880 -34.32 -15.54 21.16
C ALA A 880 -33.56 -16.88 21.20
N GLY A 881 -33.41 -17.45 22.40
CA GLY A 881 -33.08 -18.88 22.55
C GLY A 881 -34.33 -19.73 22.33
N GLY A 882 -34.72 -19.94 21.07
CA GLY A 882 -35.77 -20.88 20.68
C GLY A 882 -35.20 -22.24 20.25
N PRO A 883 -35.90 -23.38 20.48
CA PRO A 883 -35.31 -24.73 20.45
C PRO A 883 -35.01 -25.27 19.05
N PRO A 884 -34.18 -26.33 18.94
CA PRO A 884 -33.54 -26.75 17.70
C PRO A 884 -34.45 -27.66 16.87
N GLY A 885 -34.64 -27.34 15.59
CA GLY A 885 -35.33 -28.25 14.68
C GLY A 885 -35.60 -27.67 13.30
N ALA A 886 -35.05 -28.36 12.31
CA ALA A 886 -35.44 -28.39 10.89
C ALA A 886 -34.93 -27.28 9.94
N SER A 887 -34.02 -27.73 9.07
CA SER A 887 -33.95 -27.53 7.61
C SER A 887 -33.59 -26.17 6.99
N SER A 888 -32.44 -26.20 6.28
CA SER A 888 -32.14 -25.63 4.95
C SER A 888 -32.41 -24.14 4.67
N ASP A 889 -31.37 -23.30 4.64
CA ASP A 889 -30.60 -22.93 3.44
C ASP A 889 -29.58 -21.81 3.80
N PRO A 890 -28.37 -21.75 3.19
CA PRO A 890 -27.37 -20.74 3.48
C PRO A 890 -27.46 -19.57 2.49
N LYS A 891 -27.84 -18.38 2.96
CA LYS A 891 -27.67 -17.12 2.22
C LYS A 891 -27.72 -15.93 3.19
N ASP A 892 -26.54 -15.43 3.54
CA ASP A 892 -26.17 -14.00 3.52
C ASP A 892 -24.84 -13.84 4.28
N PRO A 893 -23.71 -13.59 3.59
CA PRO A 893 -22.47 -13.24 4.25
C PRO A 893 -22.55 -11.77 4.67
N ASP A 894 -22.35 -11.53 5.97
CA ASP A 894 -22.30 -10.23 6.60
C ASP A 894 -21.32 -9.29 5.86
N LEU A 895 -21.89 -8.21 5.33
CA LEU A 895 -21.20 -7.13 4.62
C LEU A 895 -20.29 -6.38 5.61
N PHE A 896 -19.01 -6.78 5.65
CA PHE A 896 -17.95 -6.08 6.38
C PHE A 896 -17.58 -4.81 5.60
N TRP A 897 -17.79 -3.65 6.20
CA TRP A 897 -17.58 -2.33 5.60
C TRP A 897 -16.07 -2.06 5.48
N ASP A 898 -15.57 -1.83 4.27
CA ASP A 898 -14.20 -1.41 3.99
C ASP A 898 -14.13 0.13 3.96
N ASP A 899 -13.42 0.72 4.92
CA ASP A 899 -13.28 2.17 5.16
C ASP A 899 -12.27 2.87 4.22
N SER A 900 -11.82 2.20 3.16
CA SER A 900 -10.70 2.70 2.32
C SER A 900 -11.06 3.77 1.28
N ALA A 901 -12.27 4.36 1.31
CA ALA A 901 -12.69 5.34 0.29
C ALA A 901 -13.59 6.47 0.83
N LEU A 902 -13.17 7.18 1.87
CA LEU A 902 -13.71 8.52 2.17
C LEU A 902 -13.15 9.56 1.19
N THR A 903 -13.54 9.42 -0.08
CA THR A 903 -13.40 10.51 -1.05
C THR A 903 -14.52 11.50 -0.75
N ILE A 904 -14.23 12.53 0.03
CA ILE A 904 -15.17 13.64 0.25
C ILE A 904 -15.25 14.39 -1.08
N ILE A 905 -16.18 13.99 -1.93
CA ILE A 905 -16.59 14.76 -3.10
C ILE A 905 -17.35 15.96 -2.54
N VAL A 906 -16.64 17.07 -2.32
CA VAL A 906 -17.28 18.36 -2.05
C VAL A 906 -17.95 18.76 -3.36
N ASN A 907 -19.24 18.43 -3.51
CA ASN A 907 -20.00 18.86 -4.67
C ASN A 907 -20.21 20.38 -4.56
N PRO A 908 -19.61 21.20 -5.44
CA PRO A 908 -19.83 22.63 -5.43
C PRO A 908 -21.31 22.90 -5.68
N MET A 909 -21.90 23.67 -4.79
CA MET A 909 -23.31 23.99 -4.73
C MET A 909 -23.73 24.77 -5.99
N GLU A 910 -24.19 24.06 -7.03
CA GLU A 910 -24.86 24.66 -8.18
C GLU A 910 -26.19 25.26 -7.72
N SER A 911 -26.26 26.58 -7.82
CA SER A 911 -27.45 27.36 -7.56
C SER A 911 -28.44 27.17 -8.71
N TYR A 912 -29.54 26.50 -8.40
CA TYR A 912 -30.72 26.39 -9.27
C TYR A 912 -31.28 27.78 -9.58
N GLN A 913 -30.88 28.39 -10.69
CA GLN A 913 -31.62 29.50 -11.30
C GLN A 913 -32.40 29.03 -12.51
N ASN A 914 -33.73 29.08 -12.33
CA ASN A 914 -34.79 28.94 -13.30
C ASN A 914 -34.43 29.46 -14.70
N ARG A 915 -34.34 28.55 -15.67
CA ARG A 915 -34.54 28.89 -17.08
C ARG A 915 -35.78 28.18 -17.60
N GLN A 916 -36.90 28.87 -17.40
CA GLN A 916 -38.19 28.56 -18.01
C GLN A 916 -38.10 28.56 -19.55
N ALA A 917 -38.82 27.61 -20.11
CA ALA A 917 -39.50 27.65 -21.42
C ALA A 917 -38.62 27.67 -22.69
N CYS A 918 -38.33 26.48 -23.21
CA CYS A 918 -38.42 26.24 -24.65
C CYS A 918 -39.15 24.93 -24.94
N VAL A 919 -40.43 25.10 -25.28
CA VAL A 919 -41.33 24.30 -26.12
C VAL A 919 -40.97 22.85 -26.44
N THR A 920 -41.89 21.98 -26.02
CA THR A 920 -42.15 20.60 -26.42
C THR A 920 -42.19 20.39 -27.95
N GLY A 921 -41.27 19.58 -28.48
CA GLY A 921 -41.37 18.93 -29.78
C GLY A 921 -41.50 17.41 -29.57
N ALA A 922 -42.56 16.83 -30.10
CA ALA A 922 -43.02 15.48 -29.82
C ALA A 922 -42.58 14.47 -30.91
N VAL A 923 -42.29 13.24 -30.47
CA VAL A 923 -42.47 11.95 -31.15
C VAL A 923 -41.63 11.63 -32.40
N GLY A 924 -40.86 10.55 -32.30
CA GLY A 924 -40.33 9.79 -33.45
C GLY A 924 -39.44 8.64 -33.00
N GLY A 925 -40.04 7.48 -32.67
CA GLY A 925 -39.31 6.23 -32.52
C GLY A 925 -39.22 5.50 -33.86
N GLN A 926 -38.02 5.15 -34.29
CA GLN A 926 -37.68 4.18 -35.34
C GLN A 926 -36.39 3.51 -34.83
N GLN A 927 -36.52 2.35 -34.19
CA GLN A 927 -36.48 1.00 -34.75
C GLN A 927 -35.10 0.65 -35.33
N GLU A 928 -34.49 -0.30 -34.63
CA GLU A 928 -33.18 -0.92 -34.84
C GLU A 928 -33.19 -1.72 -36.14
N ASP A 929 -32.24 -1.44 -37.03
CA ASP A 929 -31.94 -2.29 -38.20
C ASP A 929 -30.66 -3.08 -37.90
N GLU A 930 -30.84 -4.40 -37.75
CA GLU A 930 -29.80 -5.41 -37.71
C GLU A 930 -29.30 -5.69 -39.14
N ASP A 931 -28.07 -5.26 -39.47
CA ASP A 931 -27.40 -5.70 -40.70
C ASP A 931 -26.38 -6.79 -40.38
N SER A 932 -26.74 -8.02 -40.75
CA SER A 932 -25.87 -9.20 -40.83
C SER A 932 -25.25 -9.30 -42.23
N SER A 933 -23.93 -9.41 -42.34
CA SER A 933 -23.27 -9.79 -43.59
C SER A 933 -21.98 -10.57 -43.31
N ASP A 934 -22.16 -11.89 -43.40
CA ASP A 934 -21.30 -12.92 -43.99
C ASP A 934 -19.76 -12.88 -43.85
N SER A 935 -19.33 -14.00 -43.26
CA SER A 935 -18.02 -14.61 -43.21
C SER A 935 -17.38 -14.87 -44.57
N GLU A 936 -16.13 -14.44 -44.74
CA GLU A 936 -15.19 -15.00 -45.73
C GLU A 936 -14.13 -15.85 -45.01
N VAL A 937 -14.06 -17.12 -45.40
CA VAL A 937 -13.11 -18.15 -44.96
C VAL A 937 -12.28 -18.55 -46.18
N ALA A 938 -11.00 -18.87 -45.93
CA ALA A 938 -10.01 -19.58 -46.77
C ALA A 938 -8.87 -18.69 -47.30
N ASP A 939 -7.66 -18.83 -46.77
CA ASP A 939 -6.71 -19.87 -47.20
C ASP A 939 -5.37 -19.69 -46.49
N SER A 940 -4.94 -20.74 -45.79
CA SER A 940 -3.62 -20.85 -45.16
C SER A 940 -2.62 -21.50 -46.15
N PRO A 941 -1.50 -20.85 -46.50
CA PRO A 941 -0.47 -21.49 -47.31
C PRO A 941 0.40 -22.39 -46.44
N SER A 942 0.53 -23.63 -46.89
CA SER A 942 1.42 -24.65 -46.35
C SER A 942 2.90 -24.30 -46.52
N SER A 943 3.64 -24.64 -45.47
CA SER A 943 5.08 -24.88 -45.37
C SER A 943 5.82 -25.26 -46.66
N ASP A 944 6.89 -24.54 -46.98
CA ASP A 944 8.03 -25.08 -47.74
C ASP A 944 9.38 -24.57 -47.21
N GLU A 945 10.17 -25.57 -46.83
CA GLU A 945 11.63 -25.70 -46.88
C GLU A 945 12.59 -24.66 -46.27
N ARG A 946 13.16 -25.12 -45.15
CA ARG A 946 14.49 -24.80 -44.60
C ARG A 946 15.57 -24.64 -45.68
N ARG A 947 16.22 -23.48 -45.73
CA ARG A 947 17.59 -23.34 -46.24
C ARG A 947 18.48 -22.72 -45.17
N ILE A 948 19.21 -23.59 -44.49
CA ILE A 948 20.34 -23.25 -43.62
C ILE A 948 21.50 -22.88 -44.54
N ILE A 949 21.92 -21.63 -44.51
CA ILE A 949 23.17 -21.19 -45.14
C ILE A 949 24.16 -20.96 -44.00
N GLU A 950 25.06 -21.92 -43.83
CA GLU A 950 26.23 -21.83 -42.97
C GLU A 950 27.21 -20.81 -43.57
N THR A 951 27.47 -19.71 -42.87
CA THR A 951 28.58 -18.80 -43.17
C THR A 951 29.78 -19.09 -42.25
N PRO A 952 30.99 -19.35 -42.77
CA PRO A 952 32.15 -19.73 -41.97
C PRO A 952 32.81 -18.57 -41.21
N PRO A 953 33.61 -18.86 -40.16
CA PRO A 953 34.16 -17.86 -39.24
C PRO A 953 35.40 -17.16 -39.82
N HIS A 954 35.41 -15.83 -39.74
CA HIS A 954 36.59 -15.03 -40.04
C HIS A 954 37.58 -15.10 -38.89
N ARG A 955 38.77 -15.58 -39.25
CA ARG A 955 39.98 -15.70 -38.44
C ARG A 955 40.77 -14.40 -38.59
N TYR A 956 40.78 -13.56 -37.57
CA TYR A 956 41.92 -12.76 -37.07
C TYR A 956 41.53 -12.01 -35.79
#